data_AF-A0A1I6L154-F1
#
_entry.id   AF-A0A1I6L154-F1
#
_cell.length_a   1.000
_cell.length_b   1.000
_cell.length_c   1.000
_cell.angle_alpha   90.00
_cell.angle_beta   90.00
_cell.angle_gamma   90.00
#
_symmetry.space_group_name_H-M   'P 1'
#
loop_
_entity.id
_entity.type
_entity.pdbx_description
1 polymer ?
#
loop_
_entity_poly.entity_id
_entity_poly.type
_entity_poly.pdbx_seq_one_letter_code
_entity_poly.pdbx_strand_id
1 'polypeptide(L)'
;MRIGPTEALVHNKPRLPGLLLHPGLAHAPASTQFDYFTTILHYGTKVAGLQILPPAWVPPYVALPAWLSQEWANDPAAWKSRLDRKKISLGEALRLVSDNGSIAVIVRSSAVGEGLEDRGLYKSLRLEVGASVADLTAAMETIFRHFSDRARHSGMGICIHRYTAPDLSGHVSNEVHLSATRNQWKYFIEEPLFSPERGLNSKFAQAPDEQINLNLASPLKVGGVLRRVCHWINVRVGGRSHLEWCASNGKVWIVQLDQESPTSAGANPHVMPSLRHAEESTSRSAHGDIFTLYRVQDDPPWRKLRNIRDFWTGSEPPRHQLFFAGGDELAALLVREDGAAALASEIDRLTGGRAVLRTDCKDPKVKSFNLPRTHTVNGETAARWVSQTLSDLSSGGVAQDDIAIIVHRYIPARAAAWSYYSPGDDIVRVDCLWGLPDGLQFLSHDSFQLDARTGEELAADVRFKPDFLQEQNDGSWRYVQVARQYGRDRTLSREALRFIALETVSIARKIKDRAQVMWFCDLPATLGLGQHLPWYRSREFVGFEAAKRPPLPTCRVRNETDLNTASLRQDRFIIWVAPEVELVRDDDRFLDRVILLAQTRSLPVEVAGSVLGHAYYRLRAAGILVLVPHPKYPRVRGRHRHYKVVRDAIPQSIAAKGERVSAARLSRGENRAALIGKLFEEGLELSAAATLPEQLEELSDVLEVVRGLASTSGIEWEDLVSAATEKRLRRGGFEHQTVLLETARPMPSPVRADSVVNQESQPLIQLRDLGAVHVEGGNASISFSKLLSSSGLEVELTVEGRPISLAVALKGAGLRLVASGPQRAEDEPDSQLPLF
;
A
#
# COMPACT_ATOMS: atom_id res chain seq x y z
N MET A 1 11.61 -16.32 -44.41
CA MET A 1 12.98 -16.16 -44.95
C MET A 1 13.89 -17.09 -44.17
N ARG A 2 14.39 -18.16 -44.80
CA ARG A 2 15.40 -19.06 -44.23
C ARG A 2 16.75 -18.36 -44.36
N ILE A 3 17.48 -18.17 -43.27
CA ILE A 3 18.88 -17.71 -43.28
C ILE A 3 19.74 -18.94 -43.03
N GLY A 4 20.65 -19.23 -43.97
CA GLY A 4 21.57 -20.38 -43.93
C GLY A 4 22.72 -20.19 -42.92
N PRO A 5 23.48 -21.26 -42.65
CA PRO A 5 24.52 -21.25 -41.63
C PRO A 5 25.74 -20.50 -42.15
N THR A 6 26.18 -19.49 -41.40
CA THR A 6 27.46 -18.81 -41.64
C THR A 6 28.54 -19.56 -40.89
N GLU A 7 29.36 -20.33 -41.61
CA GLU A 7 30.66 -20.80 -41.13
C GLU A 7 31.63 -19.62 -41.07
N ALA A 8 31.93 -19.16 -39.85
CA ALA A 8 33.24 -18.63 -39.45
C ALA A 8 33.15 -18.09 -38.02
N LEU A 9 33.45 -18.93 -37.02
CA LEU A 9 33.95 -18.49 -35.71
C LEU A 9 34.79 -19.63 -35.12
N VAL A 10 36.08 -19.58 -35.44
CA VAL A 10 37.14 -20.36 -34.82
C VAL A 10 37.01 -20.26 -33.30
N HIS A 11 37.06 -21.41 -32.63
CA HIS A 11 37.06 -21.58 -31.18
C HIS A 11 38.10 -20.69 -30.48
N ASN A 12 37.69 -19.52 -30.01
CA ASN A 12 38.30 -18.89 -28.84
C ASN A 12 37.47 -19.32 -27.62
N LYS A 13 37.99 -20.26 -26.81
CA LYS A 13 37.45 -20.50 -25.47
C LYS A 13 37.42 -19.15 -24.74
N PRO A 14 36.28 -18.69 -24.18
CA PRO A 14 36.26 -17.45 -23.42
C PRO A 14 37.30 -17.52 -22.30
N ARG A 15 38.18 -16.51 -22.21
CA ARG A 15 39.14 -16.43 -21.11
C ARG A 15 38.35 -16.36 -19.81
N LEU A 16 38.55 -17.34 -18.93
CA LEU A 16 37.95 -17.34 -17.60
C LEU A 16 38.36 -16.05 -16.86
N PRO A 17 37.40 -15.35 -16.22
CA PRO A 17 37.66 -14.10 -15.50
C PRO A 17 38.60 -14.33 -14.31
N GLY A 18 39.43 -13.32 -14.01
CA GLY A 18 40.37 -13.28 -12.89
C GLY A 18 39.75 -12.68 -11.61
N LEU A 19 40.54 -11.95 -10.82
CA LEU A 19 40.03 -11.18 -9.67
C LEU A 19 39.32 -9.91 -10.15
N LEU A 20 38.22 -9.54 -9.49
CA LEU A 20 37.59 -8.23 -9.63
C LEU A 20 37.86 -7.41 -8.37
N LEU A 21 38.47 -6.23 -8.55
CA LEU A 21 38.89 -5.35 -7.47
C LEU A 21 37.92 -4.18 -7.29
N HIS A 22 37.70 -3.77 -6.04
CA HIS A 22 37.00 -2.53 -5.76
C HIS A 22 37.78 -1.31 -6.31
N PRO A 23 37.13 -0.34 -6.98
CA PRO A 23 37.83 0.79 -7.62
C PRO A 23 38.65 1.68 -6.67
N GLY A 24 38.29 1.71 -5.39
CA GLY A 24 39.00 2.47 -4.35
C GLY A 24 40.29 1.83 -3.81
N LEU A 25 40.69 0.64 -4.29
CA LEU A 25 41.97 0.01 -3.91
C LEU A 25 43.08 0.53 -4.84
N ALA A 26 44.00 1.34 -4.31
CA ALA A 26 45.11 1.92 -5.08
C ALA A 26 46.02 0.83 -5.68
N HIS A 27 46.45 1.03 -6.94
CA HIS A 27 47.24 0.12 -7.81
C HIS A 27 46.50 -1.03 -8.52
N ALA A 28 45.19 -0.94 -8.72
CA ALA A 28 44.51 -1.88 -9.61
C ALA A 28 44.89 -1.59 -11.10
N PRO A 29 45.44 -2.56 -11.86
CA PRO A 29 45.45 -2.44 -13.33
C PRO A 29 44.00 -2.26 -13.79
N ALA A 30 43.77 -1.42 -14.82
CA ALA A 30 42.45 -1.04 -15.33
C ALA A 30 41.42 -2.17 -15.15
N SER A 31 40.59 -2.06 -14.11
CA SER A 31 39.65 -3.10 -13.75
C SER A 31 38.72 -3.29 -14.94
N THR A 32 38.59 -4.52 -15.43
CA THR A 32 37.62 -4.83 -16.48
C THR A 32 36.24 -4.55 -15.90
N GLN A 33 35.66 -3.40 -16.26
CA GLN A 33 34.29 -3.06 -15.86
C GLN A 33 33.38 -3.94 -16.70
N PHE A 34 32.85 -4.98 -16.06
CA PHE A 34 31.82 -5.82 -16.66
C PHE A 34 30.48 -5.10 -16.53
N ASP A 35 29.60 -5.28 -17.52
CA ASP A 35 28.20 -4.90 -17.33
C ASP A 35 27.55 -5.73 -16.21
N TYR A 36 26.38 -5.30 -15.75
CA TYR A 36 25.68 -5.93 -14.63
C TYR A 36 25.41 -7.44 -14.84
N PHE A 37 24.97 -7.84 -16.03
CA PHE A 37 24.64 -9.25 -16.33
C PHE A 37 25.90 -10.10 -16.41
N THR A 38 26.94 -9.59 -17.05
CA THR A 38 28.25 -10.25 -17.12
C THR A 38 28.87 -10.41 -15.73
N THR A 39 28.68 -9.43 -14.84
CA THR A 39 29.11 -9.52 -13.44
C THR A 39 28.35 -10.61 -12.68
N ILE A 40 27.03 -10.72 -12.86
CA ILE A 40 26.23 -11.81 -12.25
C ILE A 40 26.78 -13.17 -12.67
N LEU A 41 27.00 -13.38 -13.99
CA LEU A 41 27.46 -14.66 -14.53
C LEU A 41 28.84 -15.06 -14.01
N HIS A 42 29.72 -14.08 -13.79
CA HIS A 42 31.11 -14.34 -13.45
C HIS A 42 31.44 -14.26 -11.96
N TYR A 43 30.76 -13.43 -11.19
CA TYR A 43 31.07 -13.16 -9.77
C TYR A 43 29.84 -13.25 -8.84
N GLY A 44 28.67 -13.51 -9.40
CA GLY A 44 27.41 -13.67 -8.67
C GLY A 44 26.66 -12.36 -8.41
N THR A 45 25.42 -12.49 -7.91
CA THR A 45 24.46 -11.38 -7.82
C THR A 45 24.88 -10.30 -6.83
N LYS A 46 25.40 -10.66 -5.64
CA LYS A 46 25.80 -9.66 -4.64
C LYS A 46 26.92 -8.74 -5.13
N VAL A 47 27.92 -9.31 -5.81
CA VAL A 47 29.02 -8.52 -6.37
C VAL A 47 28.51 -7.56 -7.45
N ALA A 48 27.58 -8.02 -8.30
CA ALA A 48 26.95 -7.18 -9.32
C ALA A 48 26.17 -6.01 -8.70
N GLY A 49 25.47 -6.24 -7.59
CA GLY A 49 24.79 -5.19 -6.83
C GLY A 49 25.75 -4.11 -6.31
N LEU A 50 26.93 -4.51 -5.81
CA LEU A 50 27.92 -3.57 -5.28
C LEU A 50 28.58 -2.72 -6.36
N GLN A 51 28.79 -3.27 -7.57
CA GLN A 51 29.34 -2.53 -8.71
C GLN A 51 28.43 -1.39 -9.21
N ILE A 52 27.13 -1.43 -8.90
CA ILE A 52 26.21 -0.35 -9.22
C ILE A 52 26.49 0.89 -8.35
N LEU A 53 26.89 0.67 -7.09
CA LEU A 53 27.01 1.73 -6.10
C LEU A 53 28.27 2.58 -6.32
N PRO A 54 28.25 3.87 -5.96
CA PRO A 54 29.45 4.70 -5.93
C PRO A 54 30.54 4.06 -5.04
N PRO A 55 31.80 3.98 -5.51
CA PRO A 55 32.88 3.34 -4.74
C PRO A 55 33.12 3.97 -3.36
N ALA A 56 32.83 5.26 -3.19
CA ALA A 56 32.96 5.95 -1.91
C ALA A 56 31.94 5.47 -0.85
N TRP A 57 30.89 4.75 -1.24
CA TRP A 57 29.80 4.32 -0.35
C TRP A 57 29.92 2.86 0.06
N VAL A 58 30.82 2.10 -0.57
CA VAL A 58 30.99 0.66 -0.38
C VAL A 58 32.33 0.38 0.30
N PRO A 59 32.39 -0.49 1.33
CA PRO A 59 33.67 -0.91 1.89
C PRO A 59 34.53 -1.61 0.83
N PRO A 60 35.86 -1.44 0.85
CA PRO A 60 36.74 -2.09 -0.10
C PRO A 60 36.54 -3.62 -0.13
N TYR A 61 36.57 -4.18 -1.33
CA TYR A 61 36.39 -5.61 -1.55
C TYR A 61 37.22 -6.16 -2.70
N VAL A 62 37.39 -7.48 -2.71
CA VAL A 62 37.92 -8.27 -3.82
C VAL A 62 36.99 -9.44 -4.08
N ALA A 63 36.53 -9.58 -5.32
CA ALA A 63 35.64 -10.67 -5.73
C ALA A 63 36.41 -11.73 -6.53
N LEU A 64 36.17 -12.99 -6.18
CA LEU A 64 36.67 -14.16 -6.85
C LEU A 64 35.57 -14.78 -7.72
N PRO A 65 35.95 -15.32 -8.88
CA PRO A 65 35.00 -15.73 -9.90
C PRO A 65 34.28 -17.04 -9.55
N ALA A 66 33.04 -17.16 -10.00
CA ALA A 66 32.11 -18.24 -9.67
C ALA A 66 32.53 -19.61 -10.21
N TRP A 67 33.34 -19.66 -11.28
CA TRP A 67 33.86 -20.92 -11.83
C TRP A 67 34.75 -21.68 -10.82
N LEU A 68 35.30 -21.00 -9.80
CA LEU A 68 36.11 -21.65 -8.76
C LEU A 68 35.33 -22.67 -7.95
N SER A 69 34.05 -22.41 -7.71
CA SER A 69 33.18 -23.36 -7.00
C SER A 69 33.02 -24.68 -7.76
N GLN A 70 32.95 -24.63 -9.08
CA GLN A 70 32.85 -25.81 -9.95
C GLN A 70 34.18 -26.57 -9.98
N GLU A 71 35.31 -25.85 -10.06
CA GLU A 71 36.64 -26.45 -9.99
C GLU A 71 36.90 -27.13 -8.65
N TRP A 72 36.49 -26.50 -7.54
CA TRP A 72 36.54 -27.10 -6.22
C TRP A 72 35.66 -28.34 -6.11
N ALA A 73 34.42 -28.30 -6.63
CA ALA A 73 33.52 -29.45 -6.60
C ALA A 73 34.05 -30.64 -7.42
N ASN A 74 34.75 -30.38 -8.53
CA ASN A 74 35.35 -31.41 -9.38
C ASN A 74 36.59 -32.05 -8.76
N ASP A 75 37.49 -31.23 -8.18
CA ASP A 75 38.72 -31.71 -7.55
C ASP A 75 39.11 -30.82 -6.35
N PRO A 76 38.60 -31.12 -5.15
CA PRO A 76 38.88 -30.35 -3.94
C PRO A 76 40.37 -30.33 -3.53
N ALA A 77 41.20 -31.26 -4.03
CA ALA A 77 42.62 -31.31 -3.70
C ALA A 77 43.44 -30.43 -4.66
N ALA A 78 43.06 -30.35 -5.94
CA ALA A 78 43.83 -29.66 -6.97
C ALA A 78 43.37 -28.22 -7.28
N TRP A 79 42.20 -27.76 -6.80
CA TRP A 79 41.67 -26.43 -7.17
C TRP A 79 42.64 -25.27 -6.88
N LYS A 80 43.45 -25.36 -5.81
CA LYS A 80 44.50 -24.37 -5.49
C LYS A 80 45.57 -24.28 -6.58
N SER A 81 46.03 -25.42 -7.11
CA SER A 81 46.98 -25.44 -8.24
C SER A 81 46.42 -24.80 -9.52
N ARG A 82 45.09 -24.73 -9.65
CA ARG A 82 44.43 -24.06 -10.79
C ARG A 82 44.37 -22.54 -10.61
N LEU A 83 44.25 -22.05 -9.37
CA LEU A 83 44.40 -20.62 -9.06
C LEU A 83 45.78 -20.11 -9.49
N ASP A 84 46.85 -20.83 -9.13
CA ASP A 84 48.22 -20.46 -9.47
C ASP A 84 48.46 -20.43 -10.98
N ARG A 85 47.97 -21.45 -11.71
CA ARG A 85 48.02 -21.50 -13.19
C ARG A 85 47.29 -20.34 -13.85
N LYS A 86 46.27 -19.78 -13.19
CA LYS A 86 45.49 -18.63 -13.65
C LYS A 86 45.99 -17.30 -13.08
N LYS A 87 47.12 -17.31 -12.36
CA LYS A 87 47.73 -16.13 -11.73
C LYS A 87 46.77 -15.42 -10.76
N ILE A 88 45.93 -16.17 -10.04
CA ILE A 88 45.05 -15.64 -9.00
C ILE A 88 45.69 -15.90 -7.63
N SER A 89 46.13 -14.84 -6.95
CA SER A 89 46.75 -14.93 -5.62
C SER A 89 45.75 -14.63 -4.51
N LEU A 90 45.42 -15.64 -3.69
CA LEU A 90 44.60 -15.45 -2.49
C LEU A 90 45.27 -14.56 -1.44
N GLY A 91 46.61 -14.64 -1.33
CA GLY A 91 47.38 -13.79 -0.44
C GLY A 91 47.33 -12.32 -0.84
N GLU A 92 47.37 -12.03 -2.14
CA GLU A 92 47.21 -10.66 -2.65
C GLU A 92 45.78 -10.14 -2.41
N ALA A 93 44.76 -10.96 -2.72
CA ALA A 93 43.37 -10.61 -2.46
C ALA A 93 43.11 -10.28 -0.98
N LEU A 94 43.63 -11.10 -0.06
CA LEU A 94 43.51 -10.87 1.37
C LEU A 94 44.25 -9.60 1.78
N ARG A 95 45.50 -9.42 1.35
CA ARG A 95 46.36 -8.28 1.68
C ARG A 95 45.74 -6.94 1.28
N LEU A 96 45.15 -6.86 0.10
CA LEU A 96 44.51 -5.65 -0.43
C LEU A 96 43.31 -5.22 0.43
N VAL A 97 42.49 -6.17 0.87
CA VAL A 97 41.26 -5.87 1.61
C VAL A 97 41.53 -5.64 3.10
N SER A 98 42.41 -6.45 3.70
CA SER A 98 42.75 -6.40 5.13
C SER A 98 43.73 -5.29 5.51
N ASP A 99 44.23 -4.51 4.54
CA ASP A 99 45.27 -3.50 4.73
C ASP A 99 46.51 -4.08 5.44
N ASN A 100 47.14 -5.04 4.76
CA ASN A 100 48.26 -5.83 5.27
C ASN A 100 47.98 -6.53 6.61
N GLY A 101 46.74 -6.98 6.83
CA GLY A 101 46.33 -7.74 8.02
C GLY A 101 45.87 -6.88 9.20
N SER A 102 45.86 -5.55 9.07
CA SER A 102 45.47 -4.61 10.13
C SER A 102 43.95 -4.54 10.35
N ILE A 103 43.15 -5.05 9.42
CA ILE A 103 41.69 -4.97 9.43
C ILE A 103 41.09 -6.38 9.21
N ALA A 104 40.08 -6.71 10.01
CA ALA A 104 39.28 -7.93 9.83
C ALA A 104 38.56 -7.94 8.47
N VAL A 105 38.24 -9.13 7.97
CA VAL A 105 37.52 -9.29 6.70
C VAL A 105 36.33 -10.22 6.85
N ILE A 106 35.34 -10.08 5.97
CA ILE A 106 34.20 -10.99 5.88
C ILE A 106 34.16 -11.62 4.48
N VAL A 107 34.17 -12.95 4.45
CA VAL A 107 34.10 -13.76 3.24
C VAL A 107 32.62 -14.06 2.99
N ARG A 108 32.05 -13.42 1.97
CA ARG A 108 30.63 -13.51 1.62
C ARG A 108 30.43 -14.38 0.38
N SER A 109 29.44 -15.25 0.44
CA SER A 109 28.95 -16.02 -0.70
C SER A 109 28.18 -15.14 -1.68
N SER A 110 28.44 -15.23 -2.98
CA SER A 110 27.75 -14.50 -4.06
C SER A 110 27.38 -15.49 -5.16
N ALA A 111 26.17 -16.07 -5.10
CA ALA A 111 25.76 -17.10 -6.06
C ALA A 111 25.33 -16.50 -7.41
N VAL A 112 25.53 -17.26 -8.49
CA VAL A 112 25.12 -16.86 -9.85
C VAL A 112 23.60 -16.97 -9.98
N GLY A 113 22.92 -15.83 -10.10
CA GLY A 113 21.48 -15.79 -10.29
C GLY A 113 20.68 -16.05 -9.01
N GLU A 114 21.27 -15.85 -7.83
CA GLU A 114 20.49 -15.82 -6.58
C GLU A 114 19.51 -14.64 -6.59
N GLY A 115 18.29 -14.88 -6.13
CA GLY A 115 17.23 -13.89 -5.99
C GLY A 115 17.04 -13.43 -4.54
N LEU A 116 16.09 -12.52 -4.32
CA LEU A 116 15.70 -12.07 -2.97
C LEU A 116 15.20 -13.23 -2.09
N GLU A 117 14.59 -14.24 -2.70
CA GLU A 117 14.10 -15.48 -2.07
C GLU A 117 15.21 -16.37 -1.52
N ASP A 118 16.46 -16.21 -1.99
CA ASP A 118 17.63 -16.95 -1.52
C ASP A 118 18.40 -16.18 -0.43
N ARG A 119 17.88 -15.03 0.03
CA ARG A 119 18.54 -14.24 1.09
C ARG A 119 18.68 -15.06 2.36
N GLY A 120 19.91 -15.08 2.90
CA GLY A 120 20.26 -15.82 4.11
C GLY A 120 20.47 -17.33 3.89
N LEU A 121 20.33 -17.83 2.66
CA LEU A 121 20.51 -19.26 2.35
C LEU A 121 21.98 -19.71 2.48
N TYR A 122 22.91 -18.87 2.02
CA TYR A 122 24.34 -19.17 1.95
C TYR A 122 25.13 -18.46 3.05
N LYS A 123 26.19 -19.12 3.53
CA LYS A 123 27.01 -18.67 4.65
C LYS A 123 27.91 -17.47 4.29
N SER A 124 28.10 -16.59 5.26
CA SER A 124 29.19 -15.61 5.27
C SER A 124 30.02 -15.84 6.53
N LEU A 125 31.34 -15.77 6.41
CA LEU A 125 32.28 -16.07 7.50
C LEU A 125 33.18 -14.88 7.77
N ARG A 126 33.27 -14.46 9.03
CA ARG A 126 34.18 -13.40 9.48
C ARG A 126 35.54 -14.00 9.78
N LEU A 127 36.60 -13.33 9.33
CA LEU A 127 37.99 -13.61 9.68
C LEU A 127 38.52 -12.44 10.51
N GLU A 128 39.17 -12.74 11.63
CA GLU A 128 39.70 -11.74 12.55
C GLU A 128 40.96 -11.05 11.99
N VAL A 129 41.39 -9.98 12.67
CA VAL A 129 42.64 -9.26 12.37
C VAL A 129 43.81 -10.25 12.38
N GLY A 130 44.71 -10.13 11.40
CA GLY A 130 45.84 -11.05 11.24
C GLY A 130 45.53 -12.39 10.55
N ALA A 131 44.34 -12.56 9.97
CA ALA A 131 43.97 -13.78 9.24
C ALA A 131 44.98 -14.16 8.14
N SER A 132 45.25 -15.46 8.05
CA SER A 132 46.17 -16.05 7.07
C SER A 132 45.45 -16.49 5.78
N VAL A 133 46.24 -16.84 4.76
CA VAL A 133 45.71 -17.46 3.53
C VAL A 133 45.05 -18.82 3.83
N ALA A 134 45.50 -19.53 4.86
CA ALA A 134 44.90 -20.79 5.28
C ALA A 134 43.48 -20.57 5.84
N ASP A 135 43.27 -19.51 6.62
CA ASP A 135 41.96 -19.16 7.17
C ASP A 135 40.96 -18.77 6.07
N LEU A 136 41.41 -17.95 5.12
CA LEU A 136 40.61 -17.59 3.93
C LEU A 136 40.23 -18.82 3.12
N THR A 137 41.18 -19.73 2.90
CA THR A 137 40.93 -20.98 2.19
C THR A 137 39.87 -21.82 2.90
N ALA A 138 40.02 -22.03 4.21
CA ALA A 138 39.08 -22.83 5.00
C ALA A 138 37.66 -22.22 4.98
N ALA A 139 37.56 -20.88 5.01
CA ALA A 139 36.29 -20.19 4.88
C ALA A 139 35.65 -20.40 3.49
N MET A 140 36.42 -20.28 2.41
CA MET A 140 35.94 -20.54 1.04
C MET A 140 35.45 -21.98 0.87
N GLU A 141 36.22 -22.97 1.32
CA GLU A 141 35.85 -24.39 1.23
C GLU A 141 34.59 -24.70 2.05
N THR A 142 34.39 -24.03 3.19
CA THR A 142 33.16 -24.14 3.99
C THR A 142 31.95 -23.58 3.24
N ILE A 143 32.11 -22.44 2.57
CA ILE A 143 31.05 -21.84 1.74
C ILE A 143 30.73 -22.73 0.54
N PHE A 144 31.75 -23.24 -0.17
CA PHE A 144 31.54 -24.12 -1.31
C PHE A 144 30.87 -25.43 -0.92
N ARG A 145 31.28 -26.07 0.18
CA ARG A 145 30.59 -27.26 0.71
C ARG A 145 29.12 -26.99 0.99
N HIS A 146 28.84 -25.91 1.73
CA HIS A 146 27.48 -25.49 2.06
C HIS A 146 26.63 -25.17 0.82
N PHE A 147 27.25 -24.66 -0.24
CA PHE A 147 26.63 -24.40 -1.53
C PHE A 147 26.32 -25.69 -2.30
N SER A 148 27.30 -26.60 -2.42
CA SER A 148 27.16 -27.88 -3.11
C SER A 148 26.05 -28.74 -2.52
N ASP A 149 25.88 -28.74 -1.19
CA ASP A 149 24.82 -29.48 -0.50
C ASP A 149 23.39 -29.00 -0.87
N ARG A 150 23.25 -27.80 -1.45
CA ARG A 150 21.96 -27.15 -1.74
C ARG A 150 21.64 -27.04 -3.24
N ALA A 151 22.65 -27.15 -4.11
CA ALA A 151 22.56 -27.28 -5.57
C ALA A 151 21.48 -26.44 -6.30
N ARG A 152 21.20 -25.20 -5.84
CA ARG A 152 20.16 -24.34 -6.46
C ARG A 152 20.64 -23.47 -7.63
N HIS A 153 21.94 -23.17 -7.68
CA HIS A 153 22.51 -22.29 -8.70
C HIS A 153 23.71 -22.94 -9.38
N SER A 154 24.08 -22.41 -10.56
CA SER A 154 25.13 -22.98 -11.41
C SER A 154 26.55 -22.70 -10.91
N GLY A 155 26.74 -21.71 -10.03
CA GLY A 155 28.06 -21.38 -9.49
C GLY A 155 28.00 -20.42 -8.30
N MET A 156 29.10 -20.38 -7.54
CA MET A 156 29.28 -19.55 -6.36
C MET A 156 30.56 -18.72 -6.48
N GLY A 157 30.40 -17.41 -6.63
CA GLY A 157 31.46 -16.43 -6.44
C GLY A 157 31.72 -16.16 -4.96
N ILE A 158 32.91 -15.63 -4.66
CA ILE A 158 33.28 -15.23 -3.29
C ILE A 158 33.59 -13.74 -3.29
N CYS A 159 32.98 -12.99 -2.38
CA CYS A 159 33.32 -11.59 -2.15
C CYS A 159 34.04 -11.44 -0.82
N ILE A 160 35.32 -11.06 -0.84
CA ILE A 160 36.11 -10.73 0.34
C ILE A 160 35.91 -9.26 0.62
N HIS A 161 35.14 -8.94 1.65
CA HIS A 161 34.84 -7.57 2.07
C HIS A 161 35.70 -7.16 3.26
N ARG A 162 36.11 -5.90 3.32
CA ARG A 162 36.61 -5.31 4.56
C ARG A 162 35.49 -5.34 5.59
N TYR A 163 35.77 -5.91 6.75
CA TYR A 163 34.78 -5.97 7.82
C TYR A 163 34.78 -4.66 8.58
N THR A 164 33.62 -3.99 8.58
CA THR A 164 33.40 -2.76 9.31
C THR A 164 32.53 -3.08 10.52
N ALA A 165 33.11 -3.00 11.73
CA ALA A 165 32.36 -3.20 12.97
C ALA A 165 31.28 -2.09 13.09
N PRO A 166 29.99 -2.44 13.10
CA PRO A 166 28.92 -1.45 13.06
C PRO A 166 28.67 -0.82 14.43
N ASP A 167 28.61 0.52 14.48
CA ASP A 167 27.97 1.24 15.59
C ASP A 167 26.43 1.16 15.47
N LEU A 168 25.95 1.01 14.23
CA LEU A 168 24.55 0.92 13.84
C LEU A 168 24.46 0.09 12.57
N SER A 169 23.48 -0.80 12.45
CA SER A 169 23.25 -1.56 11.22
C SER A 169 21.77 -1.76 10.96
N GLY A 170 21.44 -2.08 9.72
CA GLY A 170 20.09 -2.49 9.38
C GLY A 170 19.85 -2.56 7.89
N HIS A 171 18.57 -2.50 7.54
CA HIS A 171 18.11 -2.69 6.18
C HIS A 171 17.24 -1.51 5.74
N VAL A 172 17.24 -1.23 4.44
CA VAL A 172 16.28 -0.30 3.81
C VAL A 172 15.82 -0.85 2.47
N SER A 173 14.50 -0.90 2.25
CA SER A 173 13.93 -1.54 1.06
C SER A 173 12.66 -0.84 0.58
N ASN A 174 12.43 -0.88 -0.73
CA ASN A 174 11.18 -0.49 -1.37
C ASN A 174 10.54 -1.66 -2.14
N GLU A 175 10.85 -2.91 -1.79
CA GLU A 175 10.22 -4.10 -2.37
C GLU A 175 8.70 -4.00 -2.39
N VAL A 176 8.07 -4.67 -3.35
CA VAL A 176 6.62 -4.56 -3.56
C VAL A 176 5.84 -4.97 -2.31
N HIS A 177 6.34 -5.94 -1.54
CA HIS A 177 5.68 -6.38 -0.32
C HIS A 177 5.67 -5.31 0.79
N LEU A 178 6.68 -4.44 0.83
CA LEU A 178 6.80 -3.39 1.85
C LEU A 178 6.10 -2.09 1.46
N SER A 179 6.23 -1.67 0.20
CA SER A 179 5.88 -0.32 -0.24
C SER A 179 5.02 -0.29 -1.49
N ALA A 180 4.04 0.62 -1.54
CA ALA A 180 3.16 0.75 -2.69
C ALA A 180 3.86 1.37 -3.91
N THR A 181 4.78 2.32 -3.69
CA THR A 181 5.52 3.00 -4.78
C THR A 181 7.03 2.86 -4.59
N ARG A 182 7.79 3.01 -5.67
CA ARG A 182 9.27 2.98 -5.63
C ARG A 182 9.86 4.08 -4.74
N ASN A 183 9.16 5.21 -4.59
CA ASN A 183 9.61 6.33 -3.74
C ASN A 183 9.34 6.12 -2.25
N GLN A 184 8.50 5.15 -1.89
CA GLN A 184 8.24 4.77 -0.51
C GLN A 184 9.20 3.65 -0.14
N TRP A 185 10.01 3.90 0.88
CA TRP A 185 10.95 2.95 1.44
C TRP A 185 10.59 2.69 2.89
N LYS A 186 11.03 1.54 3.39
CA LYS A 186 11.03 1.24 4.81
C LYS A 186 12.44 0.86 5.23
N TYR A 187 12.87 1.37 6.38
CA TYR A 187 14.12 0.95 6.99
C TYR A 187 13.89 0.51 8.43
N PHE A 188 14.69 -0.42 8.91
CA PHE A 188 14.72 -0.80 10.32
C PHE A 188 16.18 -0.87 10.78
N ILE A 189 16.37 -0.83 12.10
CA ILE A 189 17.69 -0.94 12.73
C ILE A 189 17.75 -2.32 13.38
N GLU A 190 18.82 -3.06 13.11
CA GLU A 190 19.08 -4.38 13.67
C GLU A 190 19.96 -4.24 14.93
N GLU A 191 21.12 -3.59 14.81
CA GLU A 191 22.05 -3.33 15.91
C GLU A 191 22.21 -1.82 16.16
N PRO A 192 22.50 -1.37 17.40
CA PRO A 192 22.76 -2.18 18.60
C PRO A 192 21.49 -2.62 19.35
N LEU A 193 20.37 -1.93 19.12
CA LEU A 193 19.05 -2.31 19.62
C LEU A 193 18.06 -2.29 18.46
N PHE A 194 17.33 -3.40 18.29
CA PHE A 194 16.33 -3.52 17.24
C PHE A 194 15.31 -2.37 17.33
N SER A 195 15.14 -1.64 16.23
CA SER A 195 14.06 -0.67 16.06
C SER A 195 13.21 -1.08 14.86
N PRO A 196 11.87 -1.14 15.02
CA PRO A 196 10.97 -1.59 13.95
C PRO A 196 10.97 -0.66 12.73
N GLU A 197 10.38 -1.14 11.64
CA GLU A 197 10.28 -0.46 10.36
C GLU A 197 9.76 0.98 10.48
N ARG A 198 10.47 1.91 9.84
CA ARG A 198 10.11 3.32 9.69
C ARG A 198 9.98 3.65 8.22
N GLY A 199 8.89 4.33 7.88
CA GLY A 199 8.65 4.81 6.52
C GLY A 199 9.58 5.97 6.15
N LEU A 200 10.01 5.99 4.89
CA LEU A 200 10.87 6.99 4.30
C LEU A 200 10.35 7.30 2.89
N ASN A 201 10.23 8.57 2.53
CA ASN A 201 9.86 8.98 1.18
C ASN A 201 11.06 9.67 0.51
N SER A 202 11.53 9.12 -0.61
CA SER A 202 12.68 9.63 -1.36
C SER A 202 12.33 10.57 -2.51
N LYS A 203 11.03 10.80 -2.81
CA LYS A 203 10.60 11.54 -4.02
C LYS A 203 11.23 12.93 -4.17
N PHE A 204 11.35 13.68 -3.08
CA PHE A 204 11.82 15.07 -3.06
C PHE A 204 13.17 15.25 -2.37
N ALA A 205 13.92 14.16 -2.17
CA ALA A 205 15.27 14.26 -1.62
C ALA A 205 16.27 14.60 -2.74
N GLN A 206 17.40 15.20 -2.36
CA GLN A 206 18.53 15.38 -3.26
C GLN A 206 19.44 14.14 -3.20
N ALA A 207 19.97 13.74 -4.35
CA ALA A 207 20.99 12.69 -4.41
C ALA A 207 22.27 13.14 -3.68
N PRO A 208 22.98 12.25 -2.96
CA PRO A 208 24.33 12.55 -2.48
C PRO A 208 25.30 12.63 -3.66
N ASP A 209 26.37 13.39 -3.49
CA ASP A 209 27.52 13.35 -4.41
C ASP A 209 28.20 11.96 -4.33
N GLU A 210 28.46 11.39 -5.51
CA GLU A 210 28.99 10.04 -5.71
C GLU A 210 30.48 9.94 -5.37
N GLN A 211 31.20 11.07 -5.34
CA GLN A 211 32.64 11.12 -5.07
C GLN A 211 32.99 11.20 -3.57
N ILE A 212 32.02 11.51 -2.72
CA ILE A 212 32.22 11.71 -1.28
C ILE A 212 31.64 10.56 -0.45
N ASN A 213 32.24 10.33 0.71
CA ASN A 213 31.73 9.38 1.69
C ASN A 213 30.36 9.82 2.24
N LEU A 214 29.49 8.86 2.55
CA LEU A 214 28.23 9.13 3.22
C LEU A 214 28.46 9.43 4.71
N ASN A 215 28.55 10.70 5.07
CA ASN A 215 28.80 11.10 6.45
C ASN A 215 27.54 11.03 7.33
N LEU A 216 27.70 10.55 8.55
CA LEU A 216 26.67 10.46 9.59
C LEU A 216 27.05 11.29 10.82
N ALA A 217 26.42 12.45 10.96
CA ALA A 217 26.67 13.34 12.09
C ALA A 217 26.16 12.78 13.44
N SER A 218 25.10 11.95 13.43
CA SER A 218 24.60 11.26 14.63
C SER A 218 23.69 10.08 14.22
N PRO A 219 23.55 9.03 15.06
CA PRO A 219 22.68 7.89 14.78
C PRO A 219 21.22 8.28 14.48
N LEU A 220 20.70 9.32 15.14
CA LEU A 220 19.32 9.82 14.92
C LEU A 220 19.08 10.35 13.50
N LYS A 221 20.14 10.76 12.79
CA LYS A 221 20.04 11.32 11.42
C LYS A 221 20.19 10.27 10.32
N VAL A 222 20.32 8.97 10.65
CA VAL A 222 20.50 7.90 9.65
C VAL A 222 19.39 7.90 8.59
N GLY A 223 18.13 8.09 9.01
CA GLY A 223 17.00 8.15 8.08
C GLY A 223 17.10 9.29 7.06
N GLY A 224 17.81 10.38 7.37
CA GLY A 224 18.08 11.47 6.42
C GLY A 224 19.13 11.08 5.38
N VAL A 225 20.19 10.37 5.79
CA VAL A 225 21.24 9.86 4.88
C VAL A 225 20.66 8.81 3.95
N LEU A 226 19.98 7.79 4.52
CA LEU A 226 19.32 6.74 3.73
C LEU A 226 18.31 7.33 2.75
N ARG A 227 17.63 8.43 3.09
CA ARG A 227 16.64 9.05 2.20
C ARG A 227 17.26 9.53 0.89
N ARG A 228 18.45 10.13 0.98
CA ARG A 228 19.20 10.59 -0.18
C ARG A 228 19.73 9.42 -1.00
N VAL A 229 20.28 8.39 -0.35
CA VAL A 229 20.72 7.15 -1.03
C VAL A 229 19.57 6.48 -1.77
N CYS A 230 18.41 6.32 -1.13
CA CYS A 230 17.20 5.78 -1.72
C CYS A 230 16.68 6.61 -2.91
N HIS A 231 16.88 7.94 -2.89
CA HIS A 231 16.57 8.79 -4.03
C HIS A 231 17.53 8.51 -5.20
N TRP A 232 18.83 8.46 -4.91
CA TRP A 232 19.85 8.11 -5.90
C TRP A 232 19.57 6.75 -6.57
N ILE A 233 19.23 5.72 -5.78
CA ILE A 233 18.85 4.40 -6.29
C ILE A 233 17.63 4.50 -7.22
N ASN A 234 16.58 5.22 -6.83
CA ASN A 234 15.40 5.37 -7.68
C ASN A 234 15.67 6.08 -9.01
N VAL A 235 16.67 6.98 -9.06
CA VAL A 235 17.07 7.69 -10.28
C VAL A 235 17.94 6.82 -11.17
N ARG A 236 18.85 6.03 -10.60
CA ARG A 236 19.88 5.29 -11.35
C ARG A 236 19.53 3.83 -11.64
N VAL A 237 18.69 3.22 -10.83
CA VAL A 237 18.32 1.80 -10.93
C VAL A 237 16.88 1.69 -11.45
N GLY A 238 16.61 0.77 -12.38
CA GLY A 238 15.28 0.59 -12.96
C GLY A 238 14.27 -0.19 -12.09
N GLY A 239 14.76 -0.96 -11.11
CA GLY A 239 13.96 -1.86 -10.27
C GLY A 239 13.64 -1.36 -8.86
N ARG A 240 12.90 -2.18 -8.11
CA ARG A 240 12.85 -2.08 -6.65
C ARG A 240 14.11 -2.71 -6.07
N SER A 241 14.51 -2.26 -4.90
CA SER A 241 15.79 -2.61 -4.30
C SER A 241 15.68 -2.77 -2.80
N HIS A 242 16.58 -3.59 -2.29
CA HIS A 242 16.84 -3.76 -0.89
C HIS A 242 18.32 -3.50 -0.64
N LEU A 243 18.62 -2.74 0.42
CA LEU A 243 19.97 -2.39 0.80
C LEU A 243 20.23 -2.90 2.23
N GLU A 244 21.39 -3.49 2.40
CA GLU A 244 22.00 -3.69 3.73
C GLU A 244 22.99 -2.55 3.95
N TRP A 245 22.94 -1.94 5.14
CA TRP A 245 23.82 -0.83 5.47
C TRP A 245 24.34 -0.97 6.89
N CYS A 246 25.54 -0.43 7.12
CA CYS A 246 26.07 -0.22 8.45
C CYS A 246 26.63 1.18 8.58
N ALA A 247 26.69 1.71 9.80
CA ALA A 247 27.40 2.92 10.11
C ALA A 247 28.54 2.62 11.09
N SER A 248 29.69 3.22 10.86
CA SER A 248 30.87 3.06 11.70
C SER A 248 31.74 4.31 11.58
N ASN A 249 32.26 4.80 12.70
CA ASN A 249 33.16 5.97 12.74
C ASN A 249 32.59 7.20 12.02
N GLY A 250 31.30 7.48 12.21
CA GLY A 250 30.62 8.64 11.60
C GLY A 250 30.41 8.52 10.08
N LYS A 251 30.54 7.33 9.49
CA LYS A 251 30.26 7.07 8.07
C LYS A 251 29.19 6.00 7.92
N VAL A 252 28.38 6.09 6.86
CA VAL A 252 27.44 5.05 6.43
C VAL A 252 28.05 4.30 5.24
N TRP A 253 28.01 2.99 5.31
CA TRP A 253 28.45 2.08 4.29
C TRP A 253 27.25 1.28 3.78
N ILE A 254 27.13 1.14 2.47
CA ILE A 254 26.20 0.20 1.85
C ILE A 254 26.98 -1.09 1.59
N VAL A 255 26.55 -2.18 2.22
CA VAL A 255 27.28 -3.45 2.22
C VAL A 255 26.64 -4.50 1.31
N GLN A 256 25.42 -4.25 0.84
CA GLN A 256 24.72 -5.06 -0.16
C GLN A 256 23.62 -4.22 -0.84
N LEU A 257 23.43 -4.44 -2.14
CA LEU A 257 22.31 -3.91 -2.92
C LEU A 257 21.72 -5.07 -3.72
N ASP A 258 20.50 -5.49 -3.37
CA ASP A 258 19.75 -6.49 -4.11
C ASP A 258 18.64 -5.82 -4.92
N GLN A 259 18.34 -6.35 -6.10
CA GLN A 259 17.24 -5.88 -6.93
C GLN A 259 16.11 -6.91 -6.95
N GLU A 260 14.87 -6.43 -6.84
CA GLU A 260 13.68 -7.26 -6.97
C GLU A 260 13.42 -7.57 -8.45
N SER A 261 13.23 -8.86 -8.77
CA SER A 261 12.80 -9.27 -10.10
C SER A 261 11.41 -8.69 -10.43
N PRO A 262 11.18 -8.18 -11.65
CA PRO A 262 9.87 -7.68 -12.06
C PRO A 262 8.76 -8.74 -12.03
N THR A 263 9.12 -10.02 -12.15
CA THR A 263 8.18 -11.15 -12.18
C THR A 263 8.63 -12.26 -11.24
N SER A 264 7.69 -13.12 -10.86
CA SER A 264 7.95 -14.28 -10.00
C SER A 264 7.02 -15.46 -10.36
N ALA A 265 7.39 -16.66 -9.90
CA ALA A 265 6.72 -17.93 -10.22
C ALA A 265 5.35 -18.16 -9.53
N GLY A 266 4.78 -17.14 -8.88
CA GLY A 266 3.47 -17.26 -8.22
C GLY A 266 2.29 -17.26 -9.20
N ALA A 267 1.09 -17.56 -8.69
CA ALA A 267 -0.13 -17.58 -9.47
C ALA A 267 -0.62 -16.16 -9.82
N ASN A 268 -1.23 -16.01 -11.01
CA ASN A 268 -2.00 -14.81 -11.35
C ASN A 268 -3.40 -14.91 -10.71
N PRO A 269 -3.72 -14.09 -9.69
CA PRO A 269 -4.99 -14.20 -8.98
C PRO A 269 -6.20 -13.68 -9.78
N HIS A 270 -5.96 -13.03 -10.93
CA HIS A 270 -7.03 -12.56 -11.82
C HIS A 270 -7.62 -13.67 -12.68
N VAL A 271 -6.90 -14.78 -12.84
CA VAL A 271 -7.35 -15.91 -13.63
C VAL A 271 -7.87 -16.98 -12.68
N MET A 272 -9.15 -17.33 -12.81
CA MET A 272 -9.66 -18.52 -12.13
C MET A 272 -8.97 -19.75 -12.71
N PRO A 273 -8.32 -20.58 -11.89
CA PRO A 273 -7.76 -21.81 -12.38
C PRO A 273 -8.91 -22.75 -12.76
N SER A 274 -8.82 -23.34 -13.95
CA SER A 274 -9.69 -24.42 -14.43
C SER A 274 -9.40 -25.70 -13.66
N LEU A 275 -9.80 -25.73 -12.39
CA LEU A 275 -9.62 -26.88 -11.50
C LEU A 275 -10.77 -27.87 -11.68
N ARG A 276 -10.40 -29.12 -11.97
CA ARG A 276 -11.27 -30.26 -12.31
C ARG A 276 -12.26 -29.96 -13.45
N HIS A 277 -12.10 -30.64 -14.58
CA HIS A 277 -13.21 -30.76 -15.52
C HIS A 277 -14.41 -31.34 -14.75
N ALA A 278 -15.51 -30.59 -14.68
CA ALA A 278 -16.78 -31.21 -14.34
C ALA A 278 -17.00 -32.26 -15.43
N GLU A 279 -17.16 -33.53 -15.07
CA GLU A 279 -17.60 -34.50 -16.06
C GLU A 279 -18.89 -33.95 -16.68
N GLU A 280 -18.83 -33.60 -17.96
CA GLU A 280 -19.95 -33.04 -18.73
C GLU A 280 -21.12 -34.05 -18.87
N SER A 281 -20.98 -35.24 -18.28
CA SER A 281 -21.80 -36.42 -18.51
C SER A 281 -22.85 -36.73 -17.45
N THR A 282 -22.86 -36.11 -16.26
CA THR A 282 -23.92 -36.37 -15.27
C THR A 282 -25.02 -35.33 -15.40
N SER A 283 -26.20 -35.75 -15.88
CA SER A 283 -27.41 -34.93 -15.85
C SER A 283 -27.67 -34.48 -14.41
N ARG A 284 -27.61 -33.16 -14.18
CA ARG A 284 -27.78 -32.57 -12.85
C ARG A 284 -29.24 -32.66 -12.46
N SER A 285 -29.50 -33.18 -11.26
CA SER A 285 -30.86 -33.20 -10.71
C SER A 285 -31.12 -31.95 -9.88
N ALA A 286 -32.28 -31.32 -10.08
CA ALA A 286 -32.77 -30.25 -9.21
C ALA A 286 -33.37 -30.77 -7.89
N HIS A 287 -33.50 -32.09 -7.75
CA HIS A 287 -34.16 -32.77 -6.63
C HIS A 287 -33.32 -33.93 -6.12
N GLY A 288 -33.20 -34.04 -4.80
CA GLY A 288 -32.64 -35.20 -4.11
C GLY A 288 -33.74 -36.11 -3.58
N ASP A 289 -33.43 -37.39 -3.40
CA ASP A 289 -34.32 -38.37 -2.79
C ASP A 289 -34.04 -38.48 -1.28
N ILE A 290 -32.77 -38.26 -0.89
CA ILE A 290 -32.29 -38.20 0.48
C ILE A 290 -32.22 -36.74 0.96
N PHE A 291 -31.70 -35.84 0.12
CA PHE A 291 -31.56 -34.44 0.49
C PHE A 291 -32.69 -33.55 -0.04
N THR A 292 -33.22 -32.72 0.85
CA THR A 292 -34.24 -31.72 0.51
C THR A 292 -33.59 -30.41 0.06
N LEU A 293 -34.03 -29.86 -1.07
CA LEU A 293 -33.64 -28.51 -1.50
C LEU A 293 -34.24 -27.48 -0.55
N TYR A 294 -33.40 -26.64 0.06
CA TYR A 294 -33.85 -25.55 0.91
C TYR A 294 -34.64 -24.49 0.12
N ARG A 295 -35.83 -24.15 0.61
CA ARG A 295 -36.62 -23.00 0.15
C ARG A 295 -36.92 -22.09 1.34
N VAL A 296 -36.83 -20.79 1.13
CA VAL A 296 -37.05 -19.79 2.20
C VAL A 296 -38.48 -19.87 2.75
N GLN A 297 -39.44 -20.32 1.95
CA GLN A 297 -40.84 -20.51 2.35
C GLN A 297 -41.02 -21.62 3.40
N ASP A 298 -40.11 -22.60 3.44
CA ASP A 298 -40.26 -23.80 4.28
C ASP A 298 -39.73 -23.57 5.72
N ASP A 299 -38.94 -22.50 5.94
CA ASP A 299 -38.36 -22.04 7.23
C ASP A 299 -37.88 -23.13 8.21
N PRO A 300 -37.04 -24.10 7.77
CA PRO A 300 -36.56 -25.17 8.63
C PRO A 300 -35.81 -24.66 9.88
N PRO A 301 -35.70 -25.49 10.95
CA PRO A 301 -35.13 -25.08 12.24
C PRO A 301 -33.61 -24.83 12.23
N TRP A 302 -32.96 -24.93 11.07
CA TRP A 302 -31.50 -24.89 10.91
C TRP A 302 -30.97 -23.45 10.79
N ARG A 303 -30.15 -23.04 11.77
CA ARG A 303 -29.64 -21.67 11.93
C ARG A 303 -28.86 -21.19 10.70
N LYS A 304 -28.06 -22.05 10.08
CA LYS A 304 -27.22 -21.72 8.92
C LYS A 304 -28.03 -21.52 7.65
N LEU A 305 -29.12 -22.28 7.47
CA LEU A 305 -30.00 -22.14 6.30
C LEU A 305 -30.82 -20.84 6.36
N ARG A 306 -31.26 -20.45 7.57
CA ARG A 306 -32.00 -19.20 7.79
C ARG A 306 -31.25 -17.93 7.36
N ASN A 307 -29.92 -17.97 7.26
CA ASN A 307 -29.15 -16.84 6.73
C ASN A 307 -29.62 -16.42 5.32
N ILE A 308 -30.07 -17.36 4.47
CA ILE A 308 -30.56 -17.05 3.13
C ILE A 308 -31.80 -16.15 3.20
N ARG A 309 -32.67 -16.36 4.20
CA ARG A 309 -33.84 -15.52 4.43
C ARG A 309 -33.43 -14.08 4.74
N ASP A 310 -32.37 -13.89 5.54
CA ASP A 310 -31.84 -12.57 5.86
C ASP A 310 -31.32 -11.86 4.59
N PHE A 311 -30.68 -12.60 3.68
CA PHE A 311 -30.10 -12.06 2.44
C PHE A 311 -31.11 -11.75 1.34
N TRP A 312 -32.32 -12.29 1.43
CA TRP A 312 -33.32 -12.16 0.38
C TRP A 312 -34.02 -10.79 0.40
N THR A 313 -33.43 -9.76 -0.18
CA THR A 313 -33.95 -8.37 -0.15
C THR A 313 -34.89 -8.04 -1.31
N GLY A 314 -34.77 -8.75 -2.44
CA GLY A 314 -35.55 -8.53 -3.66
C GLY A 314 -36.77 -9.45 -3.82
N SER A 315 -37.40 -9.40 -5.00
CA SER A 315 -38.56 -10.22 -5.36
C SER A 315 -38.20 -11.56 -6.03
N GLU A 316 -37.01 -11.66 -6.62
CA GLU A 316 -36.52 -12.91 -7.22
C GLU A 316 -36.18 -13.95 -6.15
N PRO A 317 -36.44 -15.25 -6.36
CA PRO A 317 -36.06 -16.29 -5.40
C PRO A 317 -34.54 -16.30 -5.17
N PRO A 318 -34.07 -16.62 -3.95
CA PRO A 318 -32.65 -16.75 -3.67
C PRO A 318 -31.97 -17.74 -4.60
N ARG A 319 -30.78 -17.36 -5.09
CA ARG A 319 -30.03 -18.17 -6.06
C ARG A 319 -29.26 -19.33 -5.41
N HIS A 320 -29.28 -19.42 -4.08
CA HIS A 320 -28.59 -20.46 -3.31
C HIS A 320 -29.15 -21.84 -3.60
N GLN A 321 -28.27 -22.78 -3.93
CA GLN A 321 -28.60 -24.20 -4.07
C GLN A 321 -28.02 -24.96 -2.88
N LEU A 322 -28.76 -24.96 -1.76
CA LEU A 322 -28.42 -25.71 -0.56
C LEU A 322 -29.39 -26.89 -0.40
N PHE A 323 -28.82 -28.05 -0.18
CA PHE A 323 -29.54 -29.28 0.08
C PHE A 323 -29.29 -29.70 1.54
N PHE A 324 -30.28 -30.22 2.25
CA PHE A 324 -30.10 -30.65 3.64
C PHE A 324 -30.88 -31.93 3.97
N ALA A 325 -30.40 -32.67 4.97
CA ALA A 325 -31.04 -33.87 5.52
C ALA A 325 -30.82 -33.96 7.03
N GLY A 326 -31.76 -34.56 7.76
CA GLY A 326 -31.69 -34.78 9.20
C GLY A 326 -30.64 -35.83 9.57
N GLY A 327 -29.98 -35.66 10.72
CA GLY A 327 -28.98 -36.61 11.20
C GLY A 327 -29.55 -38.00 11.51
N ASP A 328 -30.80 -38.06 11.98
CA ASP A 328 -31.58 -39.28 12.23
C ASP A 328 -31.92 -40.01 10.92
N GLU A 329 -32.39 -39.29 9.90
CA GLU A 329 -32.67 -39.84 8.56
C GLU A 329 -31.41 -40.42 7.92
N LEU A 330 -30.30 -39.68 8.01
CA LEU A 330 -29.00 -40.11 7.49
C LEU A 330 -28.43 -41.30 8.27
N ALA A 331 -28.56 -41.32 9.60
CA ALA A 331 -28.13 -42.44 10.42
C ALA A 331 -28.92 -43.71 10.07
N ALA A 332 -30.25 -43.61 9.92
CA ALA A 332 -31.10 -44.73 9.50
C ALA A 332 -30.73 -45.23 8.10
N LEU A 333 -30.43 -44.33 7.16
CA LEU A 333 -29.96 -44.69 5.83
C LEU A 333 -28.63 -45.46 5.88
N LEU A 334 -27.65 -44.97 6.66
CA LEU A 334 -26.30 -45.53 6.72
C LEU A 334 -26.22 -46.93 7.35
N VAL A 335 -27.26 -47.38 8.06
CA VAL A 335 -27.35 -48.76 8.58
C VAL A 335 -27.72 -49.78 7.49
N ARG A 336 -28.31 -49.33 6.37
CA ARG A 336 -28.67 -50.20 5.25
C ARG A 336 -27.43 -50.65 4.48
N GLU A 337 -27.47 -51.87 3.93
CA GLU A 337 -26.36 -52.45 3.15
C GLU A 337 -25.95 -51.58 1.94
N ASP A 338 -26.92 -50.93 1.29
CA ASP A 338 -26.73 -50.04 0.14
C ASP A 338 -26.66 -48.54 0.51
N GLY A 339 -26.83 -48.20 1.79
CA GLY A 339 -27.09 -46.83 2.24
C GLY A 339 -25.96 -45.86 1.96
N ALA A 340 -24.71 -46.26 2.24
CA ALA A 340 -23.53 -45.42 1.99
C ALA A 340 -23.30 -45.17 0.49
N ALA A 341 -23.55 -46.18 -0.35
CA ALA A 341 -23.41 -46.07 -1.80
C ALA A 341 -24.53 -45.19 -2.40
N ALA A 342 -25.77 -45.33 -1.91
CA ALA A 342 -26.90 -44.49 -2.30
C ALA A 342 -26.65 -43.01 -1.93
N LEU A 343 -26.19 -42.76 -0.70
CA LEU A 343 -25.82 -41.42 -0.24
C LEU A 343 -24.72 -40.80 -1.10
N ALA A 344 -23.65 -41.56 -1.39
CA ALA A 344 -22.56 -41.11 -2.25
C ALA A 344 -23.04 -40.73 -3.66
N SER A 345 -23.81 -41.62 -4.29
CA SER A 345 -24.37 -41.41 -5.64
C SER A 345 -25.24 -40.15 -5.72
N GLU A 346 -26.10 -39.94 -4.72
CA GLU A 346 -26.93 -38.74 -4.68
C GLU A 346 -26.11 -37.45 -4.50
N ILE A 347 -25.13 -37.45 -3.60
CA ILE A 347 -24.25 -36.28 -3.39
C ILE A 347 -23.52 -35.93 -4.69
N ASP A 348 -23.01 -36.92 -5.43
CA ASP A 348 -22.34 -36.68 -6.71
C ASP A 348 -23.31 -36.18 -7.77
N ARG A 349 -24.54 -36.69 -7.84
CA ARG A 349 -25.60 -36.21 -8.75
C ARG A 349 -26.00 -34.76 -8.47
N LEU A 350 -26.09 -34.36 -7.19
CA LEU A 350 -26.46 -33.01 -6.78
C LEU A 350 -25.31 -32.00 -6.97
N THR A 351 -24.06 -32.44 -6.81
CA THR A 351 -22.89 -31.52 -6.77
C THR A 351 -21.97 -31.62 -7.99
N GLY A 352 -22.13 -32.64 -8.83
CA GLY A 352 -21.26 -32.96 -9.95
C GLY A 352 -19.86 -33.41 -9.50
N GLY A 353 -19.77 -34.24 -8.47
CA GLY A 353 -18.48 -34.78 -7.97
C GLY A 353 -17.65 -33.81 -7.12
N ARG A 354 -18.21 -32.65 -6.76
CA ARG A 354 -17.51 -31.56 -6.05
C ARG A 354 -18.37 -31.03 -4.92
N ALA A 355 -18.59 -31.87 -3.92
CA ALA A 355 -19.40 -31.57 -2.76
C ALA A 355 -18.61 -30.84 -1.67
N VAL A 356 -19.25 -29.88 -1.02
CA VAL A 356 -18.85 -29.32 0.26
C VAL A 356 -19.98 -29.57 1.24
N LEU A 357 -19.67 -30.31 2.30
CA LEU A 357 -20.61 -30.68 3.34
C LEU A 357 -20.36 -29.84 4.58
N ARG A 358 -21.44 -29.48 5.25
CA ARG A 358 -21.40 -28.68 6.48
C ARG A 358 -22.38 -29.23 7.48
N THR A 359 -21.98 -29.23 8.74
CA THR A 359 -22.87 -29.56 9.84
C THR A 359 -23.58 -28.32 10.36
N ASP A 360 -24.88 -28.41 10.63
CA ASP A 360 -25.61 -27.48 11.49
C ASP A 360 -26.18 -28.23 12.69
N CYS A 361 -26.38 -27.52 13.80
CA CYS A 361 -26.90 -28.12 15.02
C CYS A 361 -27.86 -27.18 15.74
N LYS A 362 -29.02 -27.70 16.18
CA LYS A 362 -30.03 -26.91 16.90
C LYS A 362 -29.76 -26.86 18.42
N ASP A 363 -28.97 -27.78 18.97
CA ASP A 363 -28.56 -27.80 20.39
C ASP A 363 -27.84 -26.48 20.78
N PRO A 364 -28.36 -25.70 21.74
CA PRO A 364 -27.72 -24.46 22.20
C PRO A 364 -26.37 -24.65 22.89
N LYS A 365 -26.03 -25.85 23.38
CA LYS A 365 -24.72 -26.16 23.99
C LYS A 365 -23.61 -26.26 22.95
N VAL A 366 -23.96 -26.57 21.71
CA VAL A 366 -23.01 -26.69 20.61
C VAL A 366 -22.70 -25.31 20.04
N LYS A 367 -21.42 -24.99 19.88
CA LYS A 367 -20.96 -23.71 19.31
C LYS A 367 -21.53 -23.55 17.90
N SER A 368 -21.98 -22.35 17.55
CA SER A 368 -22.53 -22.06 16.22
C SER A 368 -21.48 -21.87 15.12
N PHE A 369 -20.20 -21.75 15.48
CA PHE A 369 -19.10 -21.42 14.58
C PHE A 369 -18.12 -22.59 14.42
N ASN A 370 -17.51 -22.71 13.23
CA ASN A 370 -16.53 -23.74 12.88
C ASN A 370 -16.94 -25.21 13.14
N LEU A 371 -18.24 -25.52 13.16
CA LEU A 371 -18.69 -26.93 13.12
C LEU A 371 -18.06 -27.70 11.95
N PRO A 372 -17.92 -29.04 12.09
CA PRO A 372 -17.30 -29.89 11.08
C PRO A 372 -17.80 -29.60 9.66
N ARG A 373 -16.84 -29.60 8.73
CA ARG A 373 -17.09 -29.45 7.30
C ARG A 373 -16.06 -30.22 6.51
N THR A 374 -16.38 -30.55 5.27
CA THR A 374 -15.38 -31.06 4.34
C THR A 374 -14.66 -29.91 3.63
N HIS A 375 -13.50 -30.21 3.04
CA HIS A 375 -13.03 -29.49 1.85
C HIS A 375 -13.94 -29.84 0.65
N THR A 376 -13.41 -29.86 -0.57
CA THR A 376 -14.16 -30.42 -1.71
C THR A 376 -13.93 -31.92 -1.78
N VAL A 377 -15.00 -32.69 -1.76
CA VAL A 377 -14.96 -34.16 -1.78
C VAL A 377 -15.92 -34.73 -2.83
N ASN A 378 -15.67 -35.96 -3.25
CA ASN A 378 -16.65 -36.76 -4.00
C ASN A 378 -17.66 -37.41 -3.04
N GLY A 379 -18.72 -38.01 -3.59
CA GLY A 379 -19.80 -38.64 -2.85
C GLY A 379 -19.33 -39.73 -1.91
N GLU A 380 -18.38 -40.57 -2.34
CA GLU A 380 -17.86 -41.67 -1.52
C GLU A 380 -17.16 -41.15 -0.24
N THR A 381 -16.28 -40.16 -0.41
CA THR A 381 -15.58 -39.53 0.73
C THR A 381 -16.55 -38.72 1.59
N ALA A 382 -17.55 -38.09 0.97
CA ALA A 382 -18.61 -37.38 1.67
C ALA A 382 -19.44 -38.31 2.57
N ALA A 383 -19.88 -39.47 2.06
CA ALA A 383 -20.65 -40.45 2.82
C ALA A 383 -19.87 -40.98 4.03
N ARG A 384 -18.58 -41.29 3.84
CA ARG A 384 -17.67 -41.66 4.95
C ARG A 384 -17.57 -40.55 5.99
N TRP A 385 -17.43 -39.30 5.55
CA TRP A 385 -17.36 -38.15 6.44
C TRP A 385 -18.67 -37.92 7.22
N VAL A 386 -19.84 -38.10 6.59
CA VAL A 386 -21.14 -38.00 7.27
C VAL A 386 -21.24 -39.03 8.38
N SER A 387 -20.92 -40.29 8.10
CA SER A 387 -20.92 -41.37 9.09
C SER A 387 -20.05 -41.05 10.30
N GLN A 388 -18.81 -40.61 10.04
CA GLN A 388 -17.87 -40.21 11.10
C GLN A 388 -18.41 -39.02 11.91
N THR A 389 -18.91 -37.98 11.26
CA THR A 389 -19.39 -36.76 11.91
C THR A 389 -20.61 -37.03 12.80
N LEU A 390 -21.55 -37.85 12.34
CA LEU A 390 -22.72 -38.25 13.16
C LEU A 390 -22.28 -39.05 14.39
N SER A 391 -21.32 -39.97 14.22
CA SER A 391 -20.76 -40.77 15.32
C SER A 391 -20.06 -39.90 16.36
N ASP A 392 -19.20 -38.98 15.92
CA ASP A 392 -18.42 -38.11 16.80
C ASP A 392 -19.31 -37.16 17.62
N LEU A 393 -20.31 -36.54 16.98
CA LEU A 393 -21.26 -35.65 17.65
C LEU A 393 -22.19 -36.40 18.60
N SER A 394 -22.66 -37.59 18.22
CA SER A 394 -23.47 -38.45 19.09
C SER A 394 -22.67 -38.87 20.33
N SER A 395 -21.40 -39.23 20.15
CA SER A 395 -20.47 -39.56 21.24
C SER A 395 -20.20 -38.35 22.16
N GLY A 396 -20.27 -37.14 21.60
CA GLY A 396 -20.21 -35.87 22.34
C GLY A 396 -21.50 -35.48 23.06
N GLY A 397 -22.56 -36.30 22.98
CA GLY A 397 -23.83 -36.10 23.67
C GLY A 397 -24.89 -35.28 22.91
N VAL A 398 -24.72 -35.08 21.60
CA VAL A 398 -25.69 -34.39 20.74
C VAL A 398 -26.67 -35.42 20.17
N ALA A 399 -27.99 -35.15 20.24
CA ALA A 399 -28.98 -36.05 19.67
C ALA A 399 -28.97 -36.00 18.13
N GLN A 400 -29.23 -37.13 17.46
CA GLN A 400 -29.15 -37.20 16.01
C GLN A 400 -30.18 -36.30 15.30
N ASP A 401 -31.36 -36.11 15.89
CA ASP A 401 -32.39 -35.20 15.38
C ASP A 401 -32.04 -33.72 15.61
N ASP A 402 -31.03 -33.42 16.45
CA ASP A 402 -30.45 -32.09 16.62
C ASP A 402 -29.41 -31.74 15.55
N ILE A 403 -29.05 -32.69 14.69
CA ILE A 403 -27.99 -32.53 13.67
C ILE A 403 -28.62 -32.41 12.28
N ALA A 404 -28.07 -31.52 11.46
CA ALA A 404 -28.33 -31.50 10.02
C ALA A 404 -27.04 -31.46 9.22
N ILE A 405 -27.03 -32.19 8.11
CA ILE A 405 -25.98 -32.09 7.11
C ILE A 405 -26.49 -31.26 5.95
N ILE A 406 -25.78 -30.18 5.64
CA ILE A 406 -26.03 -29.28 4.52
C ILE A 406 -25.00 -29.58 3.44
N VAL A 407 -25.47 -29.90 2.24
CA VAL A 407 -24.68 -30.16 1.04
C VAL A 407 -24.85 -29.03 0.06
N HIS A 408 -23.73 -28.59 -0.52
CA HIS A 408 -23.74 -27.75 -1.69
C HIS A 408 -22.56 -28.07 -2.60
N ARG A 409 -22.68 -27.69 -3.87
CA ARG A 409 -21.56 -27.75 -4.80
C ARG A 409 -20.48 -26.75 -4.39
N TYR A 410 -19.21 -27.11 -4.56
CA TYR A 410 -18.10 -26.17 -4.42
C TYR A 410 -18.32 -24.91 -5.27
N ILE A 411 -18.09 -23.74 -4.66
CA ILE A 411 -18.29 -22.43 -5.29
C ILE A 411 -16.91 -21.89 -5.67
N PRO A 412 -16.48 -21.97 -6.94
CA PRO A 412 -15.21 -21.43 -7.39
C PRO A 412 -15.32 -19.90 -7.47
N ALA A 413 -14.98 -19.20 -6.39
CA ALA A 413 -14.96 -17.73 -6.34
C ALA A 413 -13.53 -17.20 -6.54
N ARG A 414 -13.38 -16.09 -7.27
CA ARG A 414 -12.07 -15.50 -7.57
C ARG A 414 -11.57 -14.74 -6.35
N ALA A 415 -12.53 -14.21 -5.62
CA ALA A 415 -12.34 -13.43 -4.43
C ALA A 415 -13.46 -13.72 -3.43
N ALA A 416 -13.20 -13.34 -2.20
CA ALA A 416 -14.18 -13.35 -1.14
C ALA A 416 -14.13 -12.03 -0.36
N ALA A 417 -15.24 -11.68 0.27
CA ALA A 417 -15.34 -10.47 1.07
C ALA A 417 -16.11 -10.68 2.36
N TRP A 418 -15.78 -9.90 3.38
CA TRP A 418 -16.63 -9.61 4.52
C TRP A 418 -17.06 -8.16 4.44
N SER A 419 -18.36 -7.89 4.54
CA SER A 419 -18.91 -6.54 4.66
C SER A 419 -19.49 -6.33 6.06
N TYR A 420 -19.49 -5.08 6.51
CA TYR A 420 -20.10 -4.67 7.78
C TYR A 420 -20.83 -3.34 7.62
N TYR A 421 -22.06 -3.28 8.13
CA TYR A 421 -22.85 -2.07 8.25
C TYR A 421 -23.75 -2.14 9.49
N SER A 422 -23.89 -1.03 10.21
CA SER A 422 -24.89 -0.85 11.27
C SER A 422 -25.94 0.18 10.84
N PRO A 423 -27.25 -0.05 11.08
CA PRO A 423 -28.27 0.95 10.81
C PRO A 423 -27.94 2.31 11.45
N GLY A 424 -27.94 3.37 10.64
CA GLY A 424 -27.60 4.73 11.06
C GLY A 424 -26.16 5.15 10.79
N ASP A 425 -25.27 4.22 10.46
CA ASP A 425 -23.92 4.58 10.03
C ASP A 425 -23.94 5.20 8.62
N ASP A 426 -22.96 6.06 8.35
CA ASP A 426 -22.70 6.62 7.01
C ASP A 426 -21.76 5.74 6.17
N ILE A 427 -21.13 4.74 6.79
CA ILE A 427 -20.03 3.97 6.17
C ILE A 427 -20.34 2.48 6.19
N VAL A 428 -20.16 1.84 5.04
CA VAL A 428 -20.05 0.39 4.90
C VAL A 428 -18.57 0.02 4.81
N ARG A 429 -18.12 -0.92 5.63
CA ARG A 429 -16.78 -1.49 5.52
C ARG A 429 -16.83 -2.75 4.68
N VAL A 430 -15.87 -2.93 3.77
CA VAL A 430 -15.68 -4.16 3.00
C VAL A 430 -14.21 -4.58 3.07
N ASP A 431 -13.94 -5.75 3.64
CA ASP A 431 -12.62 -6.39 3.66
C ASP A 431 -12.62 -7.56 2.68
N CYS A 432 -11.71 -7.62 1.71
CA CYS A 432 -11.72 -8.65 0.66
C CYS A 432 -10.32 -9.16 0.28
N LEU A 433 -10.25 -10.41 -0.18
CA LEU A 433 -9.02 -11.06 -0.65
C LEU A 433 -9.28 -12.02 -1.79
N TRP A 434 -8.20 -12.53 -2.38
CA TRP A 434 -8.23 -13.54 -3.45
C TRP A 434 -8.66 -14.91 -2.93
N GLY A 435 -9.38 -15.71 -3.74
CA GLY A 435 -9.78 -17.07 -3.39
C GLY A 435 -10.82 -17.16 -2.27
N LEU A 436 -10.64 -18.17 -1.41
CA LEU A 436 -11.66 -18.63 -0.47
C LEU A 436 -11.82 -17.73 0.77
N PRO A 437 -13.07 -17.53 1.28
CA PRO A 437 -13.38 -16.60 2.37
C PRO A 437 -12.68 -16.91 3.69
N ASP A 438 -12.34 -18.16 3.91
CA ASP A 438 -11.64 -18.65 5.10
C ASP A 438 -10.28 -17.97 5.31
N GLY A 439 -9.64 -17.57 4.21
CA GLY A 439 -8.41 -16.80 4.25
C GLY A 439 -8.55 -15.48 5.02
N LEU A 440 -9.75 -14.88 5.10
CA LEU A 440 -9.95 -13.57 5.73
C LEU A 440 -9.70 -13.63 7.24
N GLN A 441 -9.60 -14.81 7.83
CA GLN A 441 -9.25 -14.95 9.25
C GLN A 441 -7.78 -14.62 9.52
N PHE A 442 -6.87 -14.92 8.59
CA PHE A 442 -5.42 -14.86 8.86
C PHE A 442 -4.58 -14.22 7.75
N LEU A 443 -5.06 -14.22 6.51
CA LEU A 443 -4.32 -13.71 5.34
C LEU A 443 -4.52 -12.21 5.14
N SER A 444 -3.52 -11.59 4.51
CA SER A 444 -3.60 -10.19 4.09
C SER A 444 -4.78 -9.97 3.14
N HIS A 445 -5.47 -8.86 3.31
CA HIS A 445 -6.66 -8.47 2.57
C HIS A 445 -6.64 -6.98 2.26
N ASP A 446 -7.46 -6.56 1.31
CA ASP A 446 -7.76 -5.16 1.07
C ASP A 446 -8.92 -4.73 1.96
N SER A 447 -8.91 -3.48 2.43
CA SER A 447 -10.00 -2.88 3.20
C SER A 447 -10.53 -1.62 2.51
N PHE A 448 -11.84 -1.50 2.41
CA PHE A 448 -12.54 -0.37 1.80
C PHE A 448 -13.58 0.21 2.76
N GLN A 449 -13.74 1.53 2.70
CA GLN A 449 -14.85 2.25 3.32
C GLN A 449 -15.67 2.90 2.21
N LEU A 450 -16.96 2.60 2.18
CA LEU A 450 -17.89 3.07 1.16
C LEU A 450 -19.00 3.87 1.83
N ASP A 451 -19.52 4.87 1.12
CA ASP A 451 -20.69 5.61 1.55
C ASP A 451 -21.93 4.69 1.59
N ALA A 452 -22.67 4.70 2.69
CA ALA A 452 -23.82 3.80 2.87
C ALA A 452 -25.04 4.16 2.01
N ARG A 453 -25.10 5.36 1.43
CA ARG A 453 -26.23 5.83 0.63
C ARG A 453 -25.98 5.62 -0.85
N THR A 454 -24.77 5.96 -1.31
CA THR A 454 -24.39 5.92 -2.73
C THR A 454 -23.54 4.70 -3.08
N GLY A 455 -22.90 4.06 -2.10
CA GLY A 455 -21.92 2.99 -2.31
C GLY A 455 -20.60 3.48 -2.90
N GLU A 456 -20.34 4.79 -2.92
CA GLU A 456 -19.09 5.35 -3.41
C GLU A 456 -17.90 5.04 -2.48
N GLU A 457 -16.74 4.72 -3.06
CA GLU A 457 -15.52 4.44 -2.30
C GLU A 457 -14.96 5.73 -1.69
N LEU A 458 -15.10 5.87 -0.36
CA LEU A 458 -14.57 6.98 0.43
C LEU A 458 -13.09 6.77 0.77
N ALA A 459 -12.71 5.55 1.11
CA ALA A 459 -11.33 5.19 1.43
C ALA A 459 -10.96 3.77 1.00
N ALA A 460 -9.68 3.58 0.69
CA ALA A 460 -9.12 2.29 0.32
C ALA A 460 -7.75 2.04 0.96
N ASP A 461 -7.55 0.83 1.45
CA ASP A 461 -6.29 0.28 1.93
C ASP A 461 -5.98 -1.01 1.15
N VAL A 462 -5.19 -0.87 0.08
CA VAL A 462 -4.81 -1.98 -0.79
C VAL A 462 -3.47 -2.54 -0.32
N ARG A 463 -3.48 -3.78 0.16
CA ARG A 463 -2.32 -4.42 0.79
C ARG A 463 -1.61 -5.35 -0.17
N PHE A 464 -0.35 -5.66 0.16
CA PHE A 464 0.34 -6.76 -0.47
C PHE A 464 -0.23 -8.08 0.08
N LYS A 465 -0.71 -8.92 -0.83
CA LYS A 465 -1.32 -10.22 -0.56
C LYS A 465 -0.35 -11.28 -1.07
N PRO A 466 0.49 -11.86 -0.19
CA PRO A 466 1.54 -12.80 -0.59
C PRO A 466 0.97 -14.13 -1.06
N ASP A 467 -0.18 -14.51 -0.52
CA ASP A 467 -0.80 -15.80 -0.71
C ASP A 467 -2.33 -15.66 -0.59
N PHE A 468 -3.02 -16.70 -1.02
CA PHE A 468 -4.46 -16.85 -0.86
C PHE A 468 -4.84 -18.31 -0.75
N LEU A 469 -6.01 -18.58 -0.18
CA LEU A 469 -6.50 -19.94 -0.01
C LEU A 469 -7.27 -20.39 -1.26
N GLN A 470 -6.92 -21.56 -1.80
CA GLN A 470 -7.52 -22.09 -3.01
C GLN A 470 -7.63 -23.61 -2.96
N GLU A 471 -8.70 -24.16 -3.53
CA GLU A 471 -8.82 -25.57 -3.84
C GLU A 471 -7.73 -26.04 -4.83
N GLN A 472 -7.34 -27.31 -4.73
CA GLN A 472 -6.40 -28.00 -5.60
C GLN A 472 -7.11 -29.11 -6.39
N ASN A 473 -6.41 -29.72 -7.36
CA ASN A 473 -6.98 -30.80 -8.19
C ASN A 473 -7.41 -32.03 -7.38
N ASP A 474 -6.83 -32.28 -6.21
CA ASP A 474 -7.21 -33.36 -5.29
C ASP A 474 -8.40 -32.98 -4.39
N GLY A 475 -8.94 -31.75 -4.48
CA GLY A 475 -10.03 -31.24 -3.66
C GLY A 475 -9.57 -30.68 -2.30
N SER A 476 -8.29 -30.86 -1.95
CA SER A 476 -7.68 -30.23 -0.78
C SER A 476 -7.60 -28.71 -0.98
N TRP A 477 -7.62 -27.97 0.10
CA TRP A 477 -7.42 -26.52 0.08
C TRP A 477 -5.99 -26.24 0.52
N ARG A 478 -5.29 -25.36 -0.19
CA ARG A 478 -3.90 -24.99 0.11
C ARG A 478 -3.68 -23.49 -0.07
N TYR A 479 -2.67 -22.96 0.62
CA TYR A 479 -2.18 -21.61 0.32
C TYR A 479 -1.44 -21.63 -1.01
N VAL A 480 -1.83 -20.73 -1.90
CA VAL A 480 -1.19 -20.51 -3.20
C VAL A 480 -0.52 -19.15 -3.16
N GLN A 481 0.77 -19.10 -3.51
CA GLN A 481 1.52 -17.85 -3.57
C GLN A 481 1.04 -16.99 -4.75
N VAL A 482 0.81 -15.72 -4.51
CA VAL A 482 0.50 -14.73 -5.55
C VAL A 482 1.80 -14.33 -6.24
N ALA A 483 1.78 -14.25 -7.56
CA ALA A 483 2.91 -13.68 -8.29
C ALA A 483 3.13 -12.22 -7.83
N ARG A 484 4.35 -11.88 -7.41
CA ARG A 484 4.71 -10.58 -6.82
C ARG A 484 4.18 -9.39 -7.59
N GLN A 485 4.19 -9.44 -8.92
CA GLN A 485 3.68 -8.38 -9.79
C GLN A 485 2.19 -8.06 -9.58
N TYR A 486 1.40 -9.02 -9.10
CA TYR A 486 -0.04 -8.87 -8.80
C TYR A 486 -0.32 -8.72 -7.29
N GLY A 487 0.69 -8.84 -6.44
CA GLY A 487 0.49 -8.91 -4.97
C GLY A 487 -0.17 -7.67 -4.39
N ARG A 488 -0.05 -6.50 -5.03
CA ARG A 488 -0.73 -5.25 -4.64
C ARG A 488 -1.91 -4.87 -5.54
N ASP A 489 -2.34 -5.76 -6.42
CA ASP A 489 -3.54 -5.50 -7.20
C ASP A 489 -4.75 -5.49 -6.29
N ARG A 490 -5.69 -4.62 -6.62
CA ARG A 490 -6.98 -4.52 -5.96
C ARG A 490 -7.76 -5.80 -6.18
N THR A 491 -8.32 -6.36 -5.11
CA THR A 491 -9.10 -7.61 -5.19
C THR A 491 -10.40 -7.45 -5.98
N LEU A 492 -11.26 -6.50 -5.61
CA LEU A 492 -12.60 -6.31 -6.21
C LEU A 492 -12.69 -5.01 -7.00
N SER A 493 -13.46 -5.01 -8.10
CA SER A 493 -13.75 -3.80 -8.87
C SER A 493 -14.55 -2.78 -8.04
N ARG A 494 -14.57 -1.52 -8.47
CA ARG A 494 -15.39 -0.48 -7.80
C ARG A 494 -16.89 -0.79 -7.86
N GLU A 495 -17.32 -1.37 -8.98
CA GLU A 495 -18.70 -1.79 -9.20
C GLU A 495 -19.09 -2.93 -8.23
N ALA A 496 -18.24 -3.96 -8.12
CA ALA A 496 -18.43 -5.05 -7.17
C ALA A 496 -18.52 -4.54 -5.72
N LEU A 497 -17.61 -3.63 -5.34
CA LEU A 497 -17.62 -3.01 -4.02
C LEU A 497 -18.91 -2.21 -3.77
N ARG A 498 -19.33 -1.39 -4.73
CA ARG A 498 -20.57 -0.61 -4.67
C ARG A 498 -21.79 -1.52 -4.50
N PHE A 499 -21.87 -2.60 -5.29
CA PHE A 499 -22.94 -3.59 -5.19
C PHE A 499 -22.98 -4.23 -3.79
N ILE A 500 -21.85 -4.76 -3.31
CA ILE A 500 -21.75 -5.40 -1.99
C ILE A 500 -22.14 -4.42 -0.89
N ALA A 501 -21.72 -3.17 -0.97
CA ALA A 501 -22.02 -2.17 0.05
C ALA A 501 -23.51 -1.85 0.13
N LEU A 502 -24.14 -1.53 -1.00
CA LEU A 502 -25.56 -1.21 -1.07
C LEU A 502 -26.43 -2.41 -0.66
N GLU A 503 -26.05 -3.61 -1.09
CA GLU A 503 -26.77 -4.83 -0.72
C GLU A 503 -26.64 -5.15 0.77
N THR A 504 -25.47 -4.91 1.37
CA THR A 504 -25.28 -5.03 2.83
C THR A 504 -26.19 -4.06 3.60
N VAL A 505 -26.36 -2.83 3.11
CA VAL A 505 -27.29 -1.84 3.70
C VAL A 505 -28.74 -2.31 3.57
N SER A 506 -29.14 -2.82 2.40
CA SER A 506 -30.48 -3.38 2.18
C SER A 506 -30.77 -4.55 3.14
N ILE A 507 -29.80 -5.45 3.31
CA ILE A 507 -29.88 -6.57 4.26
C ILE A 507 -30.07 -6.03 5.69
N ALA A 508 -29.25 -5.09 6.14
CA ALA A 508 -29.35 -4.49 7.48
C ALA A 508 -30.69 -3.80 7.74
N ARG A 509 -31.23 -3.09 6.74
CA ARG A 509 -32.54 -2.44 6.82
C ARG A 509 -33.67 -3.46 6.94
N LYS A 510 -33.60 -4.54 6.15
CA LYS A 510 -34.59 -5.62 6.19
C LYS A 510 -34.63 -6.29 7.56
N ILE A 511 -33.46 -6.68 8.08
CA ILE A 511 -33.34 -7.40 9.35
C ILE A 511 -33.44 -6.49 10.58
N LYS A 512 -33.40 -5.16 10.38
CA LYS A 512 -33.43 -4.13 11.42
C LYS A 512 -32.31 -4.29 12.47
N ASP A 513 -31.15 -4.72 12.01
CA ASP A 513 -29.99 -5.02 12.85
C ASP A 513 -28.70 -4.88 12.01
N ARG A 514 -27.55 -4.87 12.66
CA ARG A 514 -26.24 -4.85 12.00
C ARG A 514 -26.10 -6.04 11.03
N ALA A 515 -25.57 -5.76 9.85
CA ALA A 515 -25.27 -6.78 8.85
C ALA A 515 -23.75 -6.95 8.73
N GLN A 516 -23.25 -8.09 9.22
CA GLN A 516 -21.90 -8.56 8.93
C GLN A 516 -22.00 -9.78 8.02
N VAL A 517 -21.73 -9.59 6.72
CA VAL A 517 -22.04 -10.57 5.67
C VAL A 517 -20.76 -11.03 4.98
N MET A 518 -20.61 -12.33 4.84
CA MET A 518 -19.57 -12.96 4.01
C MET A 518 -20.11 -13.18 2.60
N TRP A 519 -19.27 -12.90 1.60
CA TRP A 519 -19.58 -12.95 0.18
C TRP A 519 -18.60 -13.84 -0.57
N PHE A 520 -19.14 -14.62 -1.50
CA PHE A 520 -18.37 -15.11 -2.65
C PHE A 520 -18.46 -14.07 -3.77
N CYS A 521 -17.32 -13.74 -4.39
CA CYS A 521 -17.24 -12.65 -5.36
C CYS A 521 -16.62 -13.10 -6.69
N ASP A 522 -17.05 -12.44 -7.76
CA ASP A 522 -16.65 -12.71 -9.15
C ASP A 522 -16.83 -14.17 -9.54
N LEU A 523 -18.03 -14.68 -9.27
CA LEU A 523 -18.45 -16.01 -9.65
C LEU A 523 -18.65 -16.12 -11.18
N PRO A 524 -18.29 -17.26 -11.80
CA PRO A 524 -18.58 -17.52 -13.20
C PRO A 524 -20.08 -17.51 -13.47
N ALA A 525 -20.49 -16.85 -14.57
CA ALA A 525 -21.89 -16.81 -14.99
C ALA A 525 -22.49 -18.21 -15.24
N THR A 526 -21.65 -19.18 -15.62
CA THR A 526 -22.02 -20.60 -15.85
C THR A 526 -22.55 -21.33 -14.61
N LEU A 527 -22.36 -20.78 -13.41
CA LEU A 527 -22.94 -21.33 -12.17
C LEU A 527 -24.40 -20.94 -11.94
N GLY A 528 -24.90 -19.88 -12.59
CA GLY A 528 -26.26 -19.36 -12.35
C GLY A 528 -26.49 -18.72 -10.98
N LEU A 529 -25.44 -18.51 -10.18
CA LEU A 529 -25.54 -17.96 -8.81
C LEU A 529 -25.50 -16.42 -8.75
N GLY A 530 -25.35 -15.74 -9.89
CA GLY A 530 -24.98 -14.32 -9.95
C GLY A 530 -23.48 -14.11 -9.69
N GLN A 531 -22.99 -12.88 -9.87
CA GLN A 531 -21.56 -12.55 -9.77
C GLN A 531 -21.07 -12.42 -8.32
N HIS A 532 -21.93 -11.92 -7.42
CA HIS A 532 -21.62 -11.75 -6.00
C HIS A 532 -22.74 -12.38 -5.17
N LEU A 533 -22.39 -13.35 -4.33
CA LEU A 533 -23.35 -14.15 -3.57
C LEU A 533 -23.11 -13.97 -2.06
N PRO A 534 -24.05 -13.36 -1.30
CA PRO A 534 -23.97 -13.34 0.16
C PRO A 534 -24.18 -14.76 0.68
N TRP A 535 -23.41 -15.19 1.68
CA TRP A 535 -23.35 -16.62 2.04
C TRP A 535 -23.51 -16.91 3.52
N TYR A 536 -22.92 -16.08 4.38
CA TYR A 536 -22.98 -16.29 5.82
C TYR A 536 -23.06 -14.96 6.56
N ARG A 537 -23.83 -14.91 7.65
CA ARG A 537 -23.97 -13.73 8.50
C ARG A 537 -23.41 -14.04 9.88
N SER A 538 -22.48 -13.20 10.35
CA SER A 538 -22.06 -13.21 11.75
C SER A 538 -23.00 -12.35 12.59
N ARG A 539 -23.23 -12.78 13.83
CA ARG A 539 -23.98 -12.01 14.84
C ARG A 539 -23.06 -11.42 15.92
N GLU A 540 -21.78 -11.79 15.91
CA GLU A 540 -20.77 -11.40 16.89
C GLU A 540 -20.14 -10.04 16.56
N PHE A 541 -19.82 -9.23 17.58
CA PHE A 541 -19.17 -7.93 17.40
C PHE A 541 -18.46 -7.48 18.67
N VAL A 542 -17.23 -6.98 18.54
CA VAL A 542 -16.37 -6.53 19.67
C VAL A 542 -15.78 -5.14 19.46
N GLY A 543 -16.35 -4.35 18.53
CA GLY A 543 -15.84 -3.01 18.19
C GLY A 543 -14.54 -3.04 17.39
N PHE A 544 -14.19 -1.89 16.79
CA PHE A 544 -12.95 -1.71 16.02
C PHE A 544 -12.05 -0.69 16.74
N GLU A 545 -11.05 -1.15 17.48
CA GLU A 545 -10.08 -0.25 18.12
C GLU A 545 -8.71 -0.38 17.45
N ALA A 546 -8.19 0.76 17.00
CA ALA A 546 -6.83 0.82 16.48
C ALA A 546 -5.82 0.76 17.64
N ALA A 547 -5.03 -0.31 17.68
CA ALA A 547 -3.95 -0.46 18.64
C ALA A 547 -2.63 0.07 18.07
N LYS A 548 -1.85 0.81 18.88
CA LYS A 548 -0.49 1.21 18.52
C LYS A 548 0.44 0.01 18.67
N ARG A 549 1.17 -0.34 17.61
CA ARG A 549 2.18 -1.42 17.64
C ARG A 549 3.30 -1.09 18.65
N PRO A 550 3.54 -1.93 19.67
CA PRO A 550 4.66 -1.75 20.59
C PRO A 550 6.00 -2.07 19.88
N PRO A 551 7.12 -1.49 20.31
CA PRO A 551 8.44 -1.72 19.71
C PRO A 551 9.05 -3.05 20.19
N LEU A 552 8.36 -4.16 19.94
CA LEU A 552 8.77 -5.50 20.32
C LEU A 552 9.10 -6.34 19.07
N PRO A 553 10.02 -7.31 19.17
CA PRO A 553 10.27 -8.26 18.08
C PRO A 553 9.03 -9.12 17.83
N THR A 554 8.89 -9.63 16.61
CA THR A 554 7.74 -10.47 16.21
C THR A 554 8.18 -11.92 16.09
N CYS A 555 7.39 -12.84 16.66
CA CYS A 555 7.57 -14.28 16.54
C CYS A 555 6.39 -14.85 15.77
N ARG A 556 6.66 -15.41 14.58
CA ARG A 556 5.63 -16.02 13.73
C ARG A 556 5.30 -17.42 14.25
N VAL A 557 4.01 -17.72 14.38
CA VAL A 557 3.50 -19.02 14.84
C VAL A 557 2.56 -19.59 13.78
N ARG A 558 2.95 -20.71 13.17
CA ARG A 558 2.20 -21.37 12.09
C ARG A 558 1.57 -22.70 12.50
N ASN A 559 2.13 -23.37 13.50
CA ASN A 559 1.69 -24.68 13.97
C ASN A 559 2.05 -24.87 15.45
N GLU A 560 1.71 -26.03 16.03
CA GLU A 560 2.00 -26.36 17.44
C GLU A 560 3.50 -26.36 17.76
N THR A 561 4.36 -26.75 16.81
CA THR A 561 5.83 -26.75 17.01
C THR A 561 6.37 -25.33 17.17
N ASP A 562 5.94 -24.40 16.32
CA ASP A 562 6.29 -22.98 16.43
C ASP A 562 5.78 -22.40 17.77
N LEU A 563 4.57 -22.79 18.19
CA LEU A 563 3.96 -22.30 19.44
C LEU A 563 4.71 -22.82 20.68
N ASN A 564 5.10 -24.09 20.68
CA ASN A 564 5.93 -24.68 21.72
C ASN A 564 7.31 -24.03 21.77
N THR A 565 7.88 -23.66 20.62
CA THR A 565 9.16 -22.93 20.59
C THR A 565 9.01 -21.51 21.15
N ALA A 566 7.91 -20.82 20.80
CA ALA A 566 7.62 -19.49 21.30
C ALA A 566 7.38 -19.46 22.82
N SER A 567 6.78 -20.52 23.39
CA SER A 567 6.50 -20.60 24.83
C SER A 567 7.77 -20.69 25.68
N LEU A 568 8.86 -21.23 25.14
CA LEU A 568 10.16 -21.37 25.82
C LEU A 568 10.96 -20.06 25.92
N ARG A 569 10.62 -19.05 25.10
CA ARG A 569 11.33 -17.76 25.11
C ARG A 569 11.13 -17.00 26.42
N GLN A 570 12.16 -16.33 26.93
CA GLN A 570 12.03 -15.51 28.16
C GLN A 570 11.73 -14.03 27.88
N ASP A 571 12.12 -13.52 26.72
CA ASP A 571 11.90 -12.13 26.32
C ASP A 571 10.43 -11.84 25.93
N ARG A 572 10.07 -10.55 25.86
CA ARG A 572 8.75 -10.11 25.38
C ARG A 572 8.76 -9.92 23.86
N PHE A 573 7.72 -10.40 23.20
CA PHE A 573 7.56 -10.34 21.75
C PHE A 573 6.08 -10.21 21.35
N ILE A 574 5.82 -9.95 20.08
CA ILE A 574 4.49 -10.01 19.45
C ILE A 574 4.31 -11.40 18.84
N ILE A 575 3.21 -12.08 19.15
CA ILE A 575 2.85 -13.36 18.52
C ILE A 575 2.17 -13.04 17.18
N TRP A 576 2.80 -13.34 16.05
CA TRP A 576 2.16 -13.23 14.74
C TRP A 576 1.54 -14.57 14.35
N VAL A 577 0.21 -14.63 14.38
CA VAL A 577 -0.58 -15.84 14.12
C VAL A 577 -0.79 -15.98 12.62
N ALA A 578 -0.18 -17.00 12.02
CA ALA A 578 -0.23 -17.29 10.59
C ALA A 578 -0.34 -18.81 10.38
N PRO A 579 -1.47 -19.43 10.76
CA PRO A 579 -1.62 -20.88 10.84
C PRO A 579 -1.46 -21.54 9.47
N GLU A 580 -0.91 -22.74 9.46
CA GLU A 580 -1.02 -23.68 8.34
C GLU A 580 -2.49 -23.96 8.02
N VAL A 581 -2.77 -24.38 6.80
CA VAL A 581 -4.13 -24.38 6.23
C VAL A 581 -5.08 -25.26 7.05
N GLU A 582 -4.57 -26.39 7.52
CA GLU A 582 -5.25 -27.38 8.34
C GLU A 582 -5.73 -26.77 9.66
N LEU A 583 -4.99 -25.80 10.20
CA LEU A 583 -5.25 -25.15 11.49
C LEU A 583 -6.14 -23.91 11.38
N VAL A 584 -6.49 -23.45 10.17
CA VAL A 584 -7.38 -22.30 9.96
C VAL A 584 -8.78 -22.56 10.56
N ARG A 585 -9.19 -23.83 10.66
CA ARG A 585 -10.50 -24.27 11.17
C ARG A 585 -10.45 -25.51 12.08
N ASP A 586 -9.31 -25.85 12.66
CA ASP A 586 -9.16 -27.00 13.57
C ASP A 586 -9.84 -26.77 14.93
N ASP A 587 -11.18 -26.76 14.94
CA ASP A 587 -12.06 -26.63 16.13
C ASP A 587 -11.62 -25.56 17.15
N ASP A 588 -10.99 -24.49 16.66
CA ASP A 588 -10.34 -23.42 17.42
C ASP A 588 -9.24 -23.88 18.41
N ARG A 589 -8.83 -25.16 18.43
CA ARG A 589 -7.86 -25.70 19.42
C ARG A 589 -6.52 -24.97 19.39
N PHE A 590 -6.00 -24.75 18.19
CA PHE A 590 -4.76 -24.00 17.98
C PHE A 590 -4.91 -22.54 18.45
N LEU A 591 -6.03 -21.90 18.17
CA LEU A 591 -6.29 -20.52 18.59
C LEU A 591 -6.46 -20.41 20.10
N ASP A 592 -7.09 -21.39 20.75
CA ASP A 592 -7.24 -21.49 22.21
C ASP A 592 -5.87 -21.56 22.89
N ARG A 593 -4.95 -22.34 22.32
CA ARG A 593 -3.56 -22.45 22.78
C ARG A 593 -2.79 -21.13 22.62
N VAL A 594 -2.98 -20.42 21.50
CA VAL A 594 -2.42 -19.07 21.29
C VAL A 594 -2.97 -18.08 22.32
N ILE A 595 -4.28 -18.09 22.56
CA ILE A 595 -4.94 -17.24 23.55
C ILE A 595 -4.36 -17.49 24.94
N LEU A 596 -4.23 -18.76 25.34
CA LEU A 596 -3.68 -19.15 26.63
C LEU A 596 -2.25 -18.61 26.83
N LEU A 597 -1.38 -18.78 25.84
CA LEU A 597 -0.01 -18.27 25.90
C LEU A 597 0.00 -16.73 26.00
N ALA A 598 -0.80 -16.06 25.17
CA ALA A 598 -0.86 -14.60 25.13
C ALA A 598 -1.36 -14.01 26.46
N GLN A 599 -2.40 -14.60 27.06
CA GLN A 599 -2.95 -14.18 28.36
C GLN A 599 -1.94 -14.43 29.49
N THR A 600 -1.39 -15.64 29.58
CA THR A 600 -0.44 -16.04 30.64
C THR A 600 0.77 -15.10 30.71
N ARG A 601 1.22 -14.60 29.55
CA ARG A 601 2.42 -13.77 29.44
C ARG A 601 2.13 -12.30 29.12
N SER A 602 0.86 -11.90 29.03
CA SER A 602 0.45 -10.55 28.61
C SER A 602 1.15 -10.09 27.32
N LEU A 603 1.16 -10.97 26.31
CA LEU A 603 1.78 -10.73 25.01
C LEU A 603 0.75 -10.19 24.01
N PRO A 604 1.10 -9.15 23.23
CA PRO A 604 0.28 -8.72 22.09
C PRO A 604 0.27 -9.77 20.98
N VAL A 605 -0.85 -9.84 20.25
CA VAL A 605 -1.04 -10.77 19.14
C VAL A 605 -1.26 -9.97 17.86
N GLU A 606 -0.60 -10.35 16.78
CA GLU A 606 -0.75 -9.77 15.45
C GLU A 606 -1.41 -10.76 14.49
N VAL A 607 -2.38 -10.27 13.73
CA VAL A 607 -3.10 -11.04 12.71
C VAL A 607 -3.21 -10.19 11.44
N ALA A 608 -2.87 -10.75 10.28
CA ALA A 608 -2.98 -10.05 9.00
C ALA A 608 -4.41 -10.04 8.43
N GLY A 609 -5.22 -11.01 8.88
CA GLY A 609 -6.65 -11.16 8.59
C GLY A 609 -7.52 -9.98 9.00
N SER A 610 -8.77 -10.02 8.54
CA SER A 610 -9.78 -8.99 8.74
C SER A 610 -10.22 -8.90 10.20
N VAL A 611 -10.52 -7.68 10.63
CA VAL A 611 -11.21 -7.42 11.91
C VAL A 611 -12.64 -7.97 11.94
N LEU A 612 -13.19 -8.31 10.78
CA LEU A 612 -14.48 -9.00 10.61
C LEU A 612 -14.32 -10.52 10.66
N GLY A 613 -13.10 -11.04 10.82
CA GLY A 613 -12.83 -12.46 10.94
C GLY A 613 -13.05 -13.00 12.36
N HIS A 614 -13.44 -14.28 12.45
CA HIS A 614 -13.63 -15.01 13.71
C HIS A 614 -12.39 -14.99 14.62
N ALA A 615 -11.20 -15.19 14.03
CA ALA A 615 -9.94 -15.15 14.78
C ALA A 615 -9.73 -13.83 15.53
N TYR A 616 -10.03 -12.68 14.89
CA TYR A 616 -9.93 -11.36 15.52
C TYR A 616 -10.92 -11.23 16.69
N TYR A 617 -12.18 -11.63 16.48
CA TYR A 617 -13.21 -11.62 17.51
C TYR A 617 -12.79 -12.44 18.74
N ARG A 618 -12.36 -13.70 18.53
CA ARG A 618 -11.92 -14.60 19.61
C ARG A 618 -10.79 -14.01 20.44
N LEU A 619 -9.75 -13.47 19.79
CA LEU A 619 -8.62 -12.85 20.48
C LEU A 619 -9.04 -11.61 21.27
N ARG A 620 -9.90 -10.76 20.71
CA ARG A 620 -10.42 -9.55 21.39
C ARG A 620 -11.34 -9.89 22.56
N ALA A 621 -12.25 -10.86 22.39
CA ALA A 621 -13.14 -11.34 23.44
C ALA A 621 -12.35 -11.92 24.63
N ALA A 622 -11.15 -12.47 24.37
CA ALA A 622 -10.21 -12.93 25.40
C ALA A 622 -9.42 -11.79 26.07
N GLY A 623 -9.68 -10.52 25.75
CA GLY A 623 -9.01 -9.35 26.35
C GLY A 623 -7.59 -9.11 25.84
N ILE A 624 -7.19 -9.72 24.71
CA ILE A 624 -5.84 -9.60 24.17
C ILE A 624 -5.70 -8.30 23.36
N LEU A 625 -4.53 -7.66 23.45
CA LEU A 625 -4.15 -6.57 22.56
C LEU A 625 -3.89 -7.14 21.15
N VAL A 626 -4.87 -7.00 20.26
CA VAL A 626 -4.78 -7.46 18.87
C VAL A 626 -4.29 -6.34 17.96
N LEU A 627 -3.18 -6.58 17.29
CA LEU A 627 -2.57 -5.72 16.29
C LEU A 627 -3.05 -6.18 14.92
N VAL A 628 -3.72 -5.28 14.20
CA VAL A 628 -4.06 -5.49 12.79
C VAL A 628 -3.31 -4.43 11.98
N PRO A 629 -2.62 -4.81 10.89
CA PRO A 629 -1.93 -3.85 10.04
C PRO A 629 -2.93 -2.82 9.50
N HIS A 630 -2.92 -1.60 10.02
CA HIS A 630 -3.75 -0.51 9.52
C HIS A 630 -2.88 0.65 9.04
N PRO A 631 -3.22 1.28 7.90
CA PRO A 631 -2.55 2.49 7.48
C PRO A 631 -2.83 3.60 8.49
N LYS A 632 -1.79 4.31 8.93
CA LYS A 632 -1.92 5.49 9.81
C LYS A 632 -2.83 6.58 9.23
N TYR A 633 -2.99 6.59 7.90
CA TYR A 633 -3.85 7.53 7.18
C TYR A 633 -4.55 6.78 6.03
N PRO A 634 -5.83 6.42 6.15
CA PRO A 634 -6.58 5.93 5.01
C PRO A 634 -6.59 7.02 3.92
N ARG A 635 -6.42 6.63 2.65
CA ARG A 635 -6.53 7.58 1.54
C ARG A 635 -8.00 7.95 1.37
N VAL A 636 -8.42 9.07 1.96
CA VAL A 636 -9.74 9.66 1.74
C VAL A 636 -9.75 10.26 0.34
N ARG A 637 -10.54 9.69 -0.58
CA ARG A 637 -10.76 10.25 -1.92
C ARG A 637 -11.70 11.46 -1.82
N GLY A 638 -11.54 12.43 -2.72
CA GLY A 638 -12.39 13.63 -2.75
C GLY A 638 -12.12 14.66 -1.65
N ARG A 639 -11.00 14.56 -0.90
CA ARG A 639 -10.66 15.60 0.09
C ARG A 639 -10.18 16.86 -0.61
N HIS A 640 -11.07 17.84 -0.75
CA HIS A 640 -10.71 19.21 -1.11
C HIS A 640 -10.32 19.99 0.15
N ARG A 641 -9.19 20.71 0.09
CA ARG A 641 -8.77 21.60 1.18
C ARG A 641 -9.16 23.03 0.79
N HIS A 642 -10.04 23.62 1.57
CA HIS A 642 -10.43 25.02 1.45
C HIS A 642 -9.83 25.79 2.62
N TYR A 643 -9.31 26.99 2.35
CA TYR A 643 -8.77 27.91 3.35
C TYR A 643 -9.46 29.27 3.21
N LYS A 644 -10.79 29.28 3.24
CA LYS A 644 -11.60 30.48 3.07
C LYS A 644 -12.57 30.66 4.24
N VAL A 645 -12.87 31.91 4.55
CA VAL A 645 -13.99 32.27 5.43
C VAL A 645 -15.28 31.99 4.67
N VAL A 646 -16.27 31.38 5.33
CA VAL A 646 -17.56 31.04 4.74
C VAL A 646 -18.68 31.51 5.67
N ARG A 647 -19.89 31.66 5.13
CA ARG A 647 -21.09 31.95 5.92
C ARG A 647 -21.37 30.84 6.94
N ASP A 648 -22.01 31.22 8.04
CA ASP A 648 -22.22 30.37 9.21
C ASP A 648 -22.96 29.06 8.94
N ALA A 649 -23.83 29.03 7.92
CA ALA A 649 -24.66 27.88 7.55
C ALA A 649 -24.00 26.94 6.51
N ILE A 650 -22.88 27.34 5.91
CA ILE A 650 -22.21 26.55 4.85
C ILE A 650 -21.70 25.20 5.37
N PRO A 651 -21.01 25.12 6.52
CA PRO A 651 -20.60 23.83 7.08
C PRO A 651 -21.77 22.87 7.31
N GLN A 652 -22.90 23.36 7.80
CA GLN A 652 -24.10 22.57 8.10
C GLN A 652 -24.79 22.14 6.80
N SER A 653 -24.86 23.00 5.79
CA SER A 653 -25.41 22.66 4.47
C SER A 653 -24.61 21.55 3.79
N ILE A 654 -23.27 21.62 3.85
CA ILE A 654 -22.38 20.59 3.30
C ILE A 654 -22.55 19.28 4.11
N ALA A 655 -22.61 19.36 5.44
CA ALA A 655 -22.86 18.19 6.28
C ALA A 655 -24.23 17.53 6.01
N ALA A 656 -25.29 18.32 5.80
CA ALA A 656 -26.63 17.83 5.47
C ALA A 656 -26.67 17.09 4.12
N LYS A 657 -25.79 17.43 3.19
CA LYS A 657 -25.60 16.71 1.91
C LYS A 657 -24.82 15.39 2.07
N GLY A 658 -24.34 15.08 3.27
CA GLY A 658 -23.60 13.85 3.58
C GLY A 658 -22.08 13.96 3.53
N GLU A 659 -21.54 15.16 3.30
CA GLU A 659 -20.10 15.37 3.26
C GLU A 659 -19.52 15.63 4.66
N ARG A 660 -18.27 15.21 4.88
CA ARG A 660 -17.54 15.49 6.11
C ARG A 660 -16.87 16.86 6.06
N VAL A 661 -17.34 17.79 6.87
CA VAL A 661 -16.74 19.14 7.01
C VAL A 661 -15.80 19.20 8.21
N SER A 662 -14.59 19.71 8.00
CA SER A 662 -13.67 20.11 9.06
C SER A 662 -13.56 21.63 9.05
N ALA A 663 -14.28 22.29 9.96
CA ALA A 663 -14.24 23.75 10.12
C ALA A 663 -13.50 24.14 11.41
N ALA A 664 -12.92 25.34 11.42
CA ALA A 664 -12.31 25.96 12.59
C ALA A 664 -12.76 27.42 12.69
N ARG A 665 -12.70 28.00 13.90
CA ARG A 665 -12.91 29.44 14.09
C ARG A 665 -11.58 30.19 14.03
N LEU A 666 -11.61 31.42 13.53
CA LEU A 666 -10.46 32.33 13.55
C LEU A 666 -10.06 32.66 14.99
N SER A 667 -8.78 33.03 15.20
CA SER A 667 -8.31 33.48 16.51
C SER A 667 -8.92 34.85 16.84
N ARG A 668 -8.96 35.20 18.15
CA ARG A 668 -9.46 36.51 18.58
C ARG A 668 -8.63 37.63 17.92
N GLY A 669 -9.32 38.62 17.36
CA GLY A 669 -8.71 39.79 16.71
C GLY A 669 -8.46 39.67 15.21
N GLU A 670 -8.56 38.47 14.62
CA GLU A 670 -8.28 38.26 13.19
C GLU A 670 -9.49 38.48 12.27
N ASN A 671 -10.70 38.60 12.85
CA ASN A 671 -11.96 38.65 12.10
C ASN A 671 -11.99 39.80 11.08
N ARG A 672 -11.55 41.00 11.48
CA ARG A 672 -11.52 42.16 10.59
C ARG A 672 -10.60 41.94 9.39
N ALA A 673 -9.40 41.39 9.60
CA ALA A 673 -8.45 41.10 8.52
C ALA A 673 -9.00 40.03 7.58
N ALA A 674 -9.66 39.01 8.12
CA ALA A 674 -10.24 37.93 7.34
C ALA A 674 -11.44 38.40 6.49
N LEU A 675 -12.30 39.27 7.02
CA LEU A 675 -13.40 39.89 6.27
C LEU A 675 -12.91 40.88 5.21
N ILE A 676 -11.81 41.61 5.46
CA ILE A 676 -11.15 42.41 4.41
C ILE A 676 -10.64 41.49 3.29
N GLY A 677 -10.01 40.36 3.63
CA GLY A 677 -9.62 39.34 2.65
C GLY A 677 -10.82 38.81 1.86
N LYS A 678 -11.95 38.57 2.54
CA LYS A 678 -13.20 38.14 1.93
C LYS A 678 -13.74 39.21 0.96
N LEU A 679 -13.66 40.49 1.30
CA LEU A 679 -14.07 41.59 0.43
C LEU A 679 -13.29 41.62 -0.90
N PHE A 680 -11.99 41.29 -0.86
CA PHE A 680 -11.20 41.13 -2.08
C PHE A 680 -11.61 39.90 -2.89
N GLU A 681 -11.91 38.76 -2.24
CA GLU A 681 -12.42 37.55 -2.89
C GLU A 681 -13.73 37.85 -3.64
N GLU A 682 -14.74 38.37 -2.95
CA GLU A 682 -16.06 38.69 -3.54
C GLU A 682 -15.95 39.77 -4.63
N GLY A 683 -15.07 40.77 -4.45
CA GLY A 683 -14.84 41.80 -5.46
C GLY A 683 -14.22 41.25 -6.76
N LEU A 684 -13.38 40.20 -6.66
CA LEU A 684 -12.79 39.52 -7.81
C LEU A 684 -13.80 38.56 -8.46
N GLU A 685 -14.63 37.87 -7.68
CA GLU A 685 -15.73 37.04 -8.18
C GLU A 685 -16.75 37.91 -8.93
N LEU A 686 -17.13 39.06 -8.37
CA LEU A 686 -17.96 40.07 -9.05
C LEU A 686 -17.33 40.57 -10.36
N SER A 687 -16.01 40.79 -10.39
CA SER A 687 -15.31 41.20 -11.61
C SER A 687 -15.30 40.11 -12.69
N ALA A 688 -15.44 38.84 -12.32
CA ALA A 688 -15.46 37.70 -13.23
C ALA A 688 -16.88 37.29 -13.67
N ALA A 689 -17.92 37.78 -12.98
CA ALA A 689 -19.32 37.47 -13.25
C ALA A 689 -19.75 37.96 -14.64
N ALA A 690 -20.16 37.02 -15.50
CA ALA A 690 -20.46 37.30 -16.91
C ALA A 690 -21.96 37.54 -17.15
N THR A 691 -22.82 37.16 -16.20
CA THR A 691 -24.28 37.26 -16.33
C THR A 691 -24.90 38.11 -15.22
N LEU A 692 -26.07 38.70 -15.48
CA LEU A 692 -26.80 39.49 -14.48
C LEU A 692 -27.14 38.70 -13.19
N PRO A 693 -27.55 37.41 -13.24
CA PRO A 693 -27.78 36.62 -12.04
C PRO A 693 -26.51 36.42 -11.21
N GLU A 694 -25.39 36.08 -11.85
CA GLU A 694 -24.09 35.96 -11.17
C GLU A 694 -23.70 37.30 -10.53
N GLN A 695 -23.81 38.42 -11.26
CA GLN A 695 -23.50 39.75 -10.71
C GLN A 695 -24.36 40.10 -9.50
N LEU A 696 -25.64 39.74 -9.49
CA LEU A 696 -26.53 39.97 -8.36
C LEU A 696 -26.13 39.13 -7.14
N GLU A 697 -25.74 37.88 -7.36
CA GLU A 697 -25.24 36.98 -6.31
C GLU A 697 -23.96 37.56 -5.68
N GLU A 698 -22.96 37.90 -6.49
CA GLU A 698 -21.69 38.44 -6.01
C GLU A 698 -21.85 39.83 -5.35
N LEU A 699 -22.73 40.71 -5.86
CA LEU A 699 -23.04 41.98 -5.20
C LEU A 699 -23.71 41.77 -3.83
N SER A 700 -24.53 40.73 -3.68
CA SER A 700 -25.16 40.38 -2.41
C SER A 700 -24.11 39.87 -1.41
N ASP A 701 -23.12 39.13 -1.87
CA ASP A 701 -22.02 38.63 -1.05
C ASP A 701 -21.08 39.77 -0.61
N VAL A 702 -20.76 40.73 -1.50
CA VAL A 702 -20.06 41.99 -1.13
C VAL A 702 -20.82 42.75 -0.05
N LEU A 703 -22.14 42.92 -0.18
CA LEU A 703 -22.96 43.63 0.81
C LEU A 703 -22.91 42.95 2.19
N GLU A 704 -22.96 41.62 2.23
CA GLU A 704 -22.87 40.84 3.45
C GLU A 704 -21.49 40.99 4.12
N VAL A 705 -20.41 41.02 3.34
CA VAL A 705 -19.06 41.30 3.87
C VAL A 705 -18.98 42.70 4.48
N VAL A 706 -19.58 43.72 3.84
CA VAL A 706 -19.64 45.09 4.38
C VAL A 706 -20.42 45.13 5.69
N ARG A 707 -21.55 44.41 5.80
CA ARG A 707 -22.29 44.25 7.07
C ARG A 707 -21.42 43.63 8.16
N GLY A 708 -20.69 42.56 7.83
CA GLY A 708 -19.76 41.90 8.76
C GLY A 708 -18.63 42.84 9.24
N LEU A 709 -18.09 43.67 8.34
CA LEU A 709 -17.05 44.66 8.66
C LEU A 709 -17.56 45.78 9.56
N ALA A 710 -18.79 46.27 9.31
CA ALA A 710 -19.45 47.28 10.14
C ALA A 710 -19.65 46.75 11.57
N SER A 711 -20.25 45.57 11.69
CA SER A 711 -20.47 44.89 12.98
C SER A 711 -19.17 44.65 13.74
N THR A 712 -18.12 44.15 13.07
CA THR A 712 -16.79 43.93 13.68
C THR A 712 -16.12 45.23 14.15
N SER A 713 -16.50 46.37 13.56
CA SER A 713 -15.97 47.69 13.90
C SER A 713 -16.84 48.46 14.91
N GLY A 714 -17.94 47.86 15.39
CA GLY A 714 -18.89 48.51 16.29
C GLY A 714 -19.71 49.63 15.63
N ILE A 715 -19.91 49.54 14.30
CA ILE A 715 -20.69 50.51 13.53
C ILE A 715 -22.06 49.88 13.26
N GLU A 716 -23.13 50.54 13.71
CA GLU A 716 -24.49 50.13 13.40
C GLU A 716 -24.79 50.30 11.90
N TRP A 717 -25.59 49.40 11.35
CA TRP A 717 -25.85 49.37 9.92
C TRP A 717 -26.55 50.64 9.44
N GLU A 718 -27.52 51.13 10.22
CA GLU A 718 -28.28 52.35 9.95
C GLU A 718 -27.38 53.59 9.90
N ASP A 719 -26.39 53.67 10.81
CA ASP A 719 -25.42 54.75 10.88
C ASP A 719 -24.49 54.74 9.65
N LEU A 720 -24.04 53.56 9.22
CA LEU A 720 -23.24 53.42 8.01
C LEU A 720 -24.01 53.88 6.76
N VAL A 721 -25.27 53.46 6.64
CA VAL A 721 -26.15 53.83 5.51
C VAL A 721 -26.43 55.33 5.53
N SER A 722 -26.71 55.91 6.70
CA SER A 722 -26.95 57.35 6.86
C SER A 722 -25.70 58.16 6.50
N ALA A 723 -24.53 57.75 6.98
CA ALA A 723 -23.26 58.39 6.62
C ALA A 723 -22.94 58.28 5.12
N ALA A 724 -23.27 57.16 4.48
CA ALA A 724 -23.12 56.98 3.03
C ALA A 724 -24.08 57.90 2.24
N THR A 725 -25.34 57.99 2.67
CA THR A 725 -26.36 58.86 2.07
C THR A 725 -26.01 60.34 2.21
N GLU A 726 -25.55 60.79 3.38
CA GLU A 726 -25.12 62.18 3.59
C GLU A 726 -23.91 62.52 2.71
N LYS A 727 -22.92 61.62 2.60
CA LYS A 727 -21.79 61.78 1.67
C LYS A 727 -22.26 61.86 0.22
N ARG A 728 -23.21 61.04 -0.19
CA ARG A 728 -23.79 61.06 -1.54
C ARG A 728 -24.50 62.37 -1.84
N LEU A 729 -25.28 62.91 -0.89
CA LEU A 729 -25.93 64.21 -1.03
C LEU A 729 -24.92 65.37 -1.12
N ARG A 730 -23.85 65.33 -0.31
CA ARG A 730 -22.86 66.41 -0.25
C ARG A 730 -21.81 66.35 -1.38
N ARG A 731 -21.43 65.15 -1.83
CA ARG A 731 -20.28 64.91 -2.73
C ARG A 731 -20.66 64.25 -4.05
N GLY A 732 -21.93 63.90 -4.25
CA GLY A 732 -22.40 63.12 -5.40
C GLY A 732 -22.15 61.62 -5.24
N GLY A 733 -22.66 60.83 -6.20
CA GLY A 733 -22.32 59.42 -6.38
C GLY A 733 -21.38 59.21 -7.58
N PHE A 734 -21.26 57.97 -8.04
CA PHE A 734 -20.37 57.58 -9.14
C PHE A 734 -21.07 57.57 -10.53
N GLU A 735 -22.28 58.12 -10.63
CA GLU A 735 -23.11 58.06 -11.85
C GLU A 735 -22.47 58.80 -13.04
N HIS A 736 -21.73 59.87 -12.77
CA HIS A 736 -21.05 60.67 -13.78
C HIS A 736 -19.69 60.09 -14.21
N GLN A 737 -19.22 59.01 -13.57
CA GLN A 737 -17.95 58.31 -13.91
C GLN A 737 -16.72 59.24 -13.99
N THR A 738 -16.73 60.33 -13.22
CA THR A 738 -15.69 61.37 -13.28
C THR A 738 -14.35 60.86 -12.76
N VAL A 739 -13.29 61.07 -13.54
CA VAL A 739 -11.90 60.79 -13.14
C VAL A 739 -11.18 62.11 -12.84
N LEU A 740 -10.60 62.23 -11.65
CA LEU A 740 -9.75 63.37 -11.30
C LEU A 740 -8.32 63.13 -11.84
N LEU A 741 -7.86 63.99 -12.74
CA LEU A 741 -6.55 63.84 -13.41
C LEU A 741 -5.44 64.66 -12.76
N GLU A 742 -5.73 65.92 -12.45
CA GLU A 742 -4.78 66.82 -11.81
C GLU A 742 -5.51 67.87 -10.96
N THR A 743 -4.79 68.44 -10.00
CA THR A 743 -5.23 69.62 -9.23
C THR A 743 -4.07 70.59 -9.14
N ALA A 744 -4.28 71.86 -9.50
CA ALA A 744 -3.27 72.91 -9.36
C ALA A 744 -3.84 74.09 -8.57
N ARG A 745 -2.97 74.85 -7.90
CA ARG A 745 -3.36 76.16 -7.36
C ARG A 745 -3.59 77.12 -8.55
N PRO A 746 -4.55 78.06 -8.45
CA PRO A 746 -4.80 79.00 -9.54
C PRO A 746 -3.54 79.84 -9.82
N MET A 747 -3.14 79.89 -11.10
CA MET A 747 -2.08 80.78 -11.58
C MET A 747 -2.60 82.23 -11.57
N PRO A 748 -1.84 83.22 -11.07
CA PRO A 748 -2.25 84.62 -11.18
C PRO A 748 -2.21 85.05 -12.66
N SER A 749 -3.38 85.20 -13.28
CA SER A 749 -3.54 85.71 -14.64
C SER A 749 -4.66 86.76 -14.65
N PRO A 750 -4.53 87.88 -15.39
CA PRO A 750 -5.52 88.97 -15.41
C PRO A 750 -6.70 88.69 -16.35
N VAL A 751 -7.20 87.46 -16.38
CA VAL A 751 -8.37 87.07 -17.19
C VAL A 751 -9.52 86.69 -16.26
N ARG A 752 -10.69 87.29 -16.52
CA ARG A 752 -11.93 87.17 -15.74
C ARG A 752 -12.30 85.70 -15.47
N ALA A 753 -12.66 85.44 -14.22
CA ALA A 753 -13.21 84.18 -13.75
C ALA A 753 -14.63 84.00 -14.31
N ASP A 754 -14.76 83.19 -15.36
CA ASP A 754 -15.99 82.50 -15.78
C ASP A 754 -15.59 81.30 -16.65
N SER A 755 -14.97 80.29 -16.03
CA SER A 755 -14.84 78.96 -16.64
C SER A 755 -15.49 77.93 -15.72
N VAL A 756 -16.82 77.91 -15.76
CA VAL A 756 -17.58 76.73 -15.32
C VAL A 756 -17.12 75.58 -16.22
N VAL A 757 -16.57 74.53 -15.62
CA VAL A 757 -16.16 73.30 -16.34
C VAL A 757 -17.39 72.75 -17.05
N ASN A 758 -17.46 72.92 -18.37
CA ASN A 758 -18.57 72.40 -19.17
C ASN A 758 -18.45 70.86 -19.19
N GLN A 759 -19.38 70.15 -18.55
CA GLN A 759 -19.31 68.69 -18.40
C GLN A 759 -19.39 67.94 -19.74
N GLU A 760 -19.98 68.56 -20.78
CA GLU A 760 -20.15 67.94 -22.11
C GLU A 760 -18.88 67.87 -22.96
N SER A 761 -17.76 68.45 -22.50
CA SER A 761 -16.50 68.52 -23.26
C SER A 761 -15.32 67.78 -22.60
N GLN A 762 -15.59 66.95 -21.58
CA GLN A 762 -14.54 66.23 -20.85
C GLN A 762 -13.91 65.11 -21.71
N PRO A 763 -12.58 64.94 -21.67
CA PRO A 763 -11.92 63.86 -22.41
C PRO A 763 -12.27 62.49 -21.81
N LEU A 764 -12.60 61.52 -22.66
CA LEU A 764 -12.78 60.12 -22.27
C LEU A 764 -11.41 59.47 -22.02
N ILE A 765 -11.26 58.79 -20.89
CA ILE A 765 -10.04 58.09 -20.50
C ILE A 765 -10.34 56.61 -20.29
N GLN A 766 -9.45 55.74 -20.76
CA GLN A 766 -9.61 54.29 -20.60
C GLN A 766 -9.08 53.85 -19.23
N LEU A 767 -9.65 52.78 -18.67
CA LEU A 767 -9.19 52.22 -17.38
C LEU A 767 -7.69 51.87 -17.39
N ARG A 768 -7.17 51.41 -18.54
CA ARG A 768 -5.73 51.11 -18.72
C ARG A 768 -4.83 52.33 -18.57
N ASP A 769 -5.36 53.54 -18.68
CA ASP A 769 -4.61 54.78 -18.54
C ASP A 769 -4.65 55.30 -17.09
N LEU A 770 -5.42 54.64 -16.21
CA LEU A 770 -5.51 54.97 -14.78
C LEU A 770 -4.48 54.20 -13.94
N GLY A 771 -3.84 54.93 -13.02
CA GLY A 771 -2.88 54.37 -12.07
C GLY A 771 -1.46 54.24 -12.62
N ALA A 772 -0.49 54.14 -11.71
CA ALA A 772 0.92 54.05 -12.05
C ALA A 772 1.46 52.63 -11.85
N VAL A 773 2.48 52.30 -12.65
CA VAL A 773 3.43 51.22 -12.38
C VAL A 773 4.70 51.92 -11.95
N HIS A 774 5.11 51.74 -10.70
CA HIS A 774 6.36 52.29 -10.19
C HIS A 774 7.35 51.17 -9.96
N VAL A 775 8.52 51.28 -10.57
CA VAL A 775 9.61 50.31 -10.45
C VAL A 775 10.79 51.01 -9.83
N GLU A 776 11.29 50.46 -8.72
CA GLU A 776 12.46 50.97 -8.02
C GLU A 776 13.36 49.79 -7.62
N GLY A 777 14.50 49.65 -8.31
CA GLY A 777 15.45 48.55 -8.11
C GLY A 777 14.81 47.17 -8.35
N GLY A 778 14.75 46.36 -7.29
CA GLY A 778 14.14 45.02 -7.30
C GLY A 778 12.65 45.00 -6.97
N ASN A 779 12.01 46.16 -6.78
CA ASN A 779 10.61 46.25 -6.36
C ASN A 779 9.73 46.89 -7.44
N ALA A 780 8.51 46.37 -7.61
CA ALA A 780 7.46 47.00 -8.41
C ALA A 780 6.18 47.18 -7.60
N SER A 781 5.58 48.37 -7.71
CA SER A 781 4.25 48.68 -7.21
C SER A 781 3.32 48.91 -8.39
N ILE A 782 2.28 48.08 -8.50
CA ILE A 782 1.31 48.11 -9.60
C ILE A 782 -0.06 48.47 -9.04
N SER A 783 -0.69 49.50 -9.60
CA SER A 783 -2.05 49.89 -9.24
C SER A 783 -3.08 48.83 -9.68
N PHE A 784 -4.12 48.58 -8.86
CA PHE A 784 -5.17 47.61 -9.21
C PHE A 784 -5.91 47.93 -10.51
N SER A 785 -6.10 49.21 -10.85
CA SER A 785 -6.69 49.64 -12.13
C SER A 785 -5.93 49.08 -13.33
N LYS A 786 -4.59 49.06 -13.27
CA LYS A 786 -3.73 48.47 -14.31
C LYS A 786 -3.95 46.96 -14.40
N LEU A 787 -3.93 46.27 -13.25
CA LEU A 787 -4.13 44.82 -13.19
C LEU A 787 -5.51 44.37 -13.68
N LEU A 788 -6.57 45.14 -13.41
CA LEU A 788 -7.93 44.85 -13.87
C LEU A 788 -8.11 45.11 -15.37
N SER A 789 -7.36 46.06 -15.92
CA SER A 789 -7.44 46.43 -17.34
C SER A 789 -6.64 45.52 -18.29
N SER A 790 -5.75 44.68 -17.76
CA SER A 790 -4.81 43.86 -18.52
C SER A 790 -4.98 42.37 -18.20
N SER A 791 -4.96 41.50 -19.23
CA SER A 791 -4.89 40.04 -19.03
C SER A 791 -3.54 39.57 -18.47
N GLY A 792 -2.53 40.44 -18.50
CA GLY A 792 -1.24 40.32 -17.85
C GLY A 792 -0.41 41.58 -18.10
N LEU A 793 0.35 42.01 -17.09
CA LEU A 793 1.23 43.17 -17.14
C LEU A 793 2.68 42.71 -16.97
N GLU A 794 3.55 43.04 -17.92
CA GLU A 794 4.98 42.78 -17.80
C GLU A 794 5.70 43.95 -17.14
N VAL A 795 6.54 43.63 -16.15
CA VAL A 795 7.37 44.59 -15.44
C VAL A 795 8.79 44.04 -15.34
N GLU A 796 9.77 44.83 -15.72
CA GLU A 796 11.18 44.47 -15.56
C GLU A 796 11.70 44.94 -14.20
N LEU A 797 12.31 44.02 -13.44
CA LEU A 797 12.91 44.26 -12.14
C LEU A 797 14.41 44.01 -12.21
N THR A 798 15.21 44.77 -11.44
CA THR A 798 16.64 44.49 -11.29
C THR A 798 16.91 43.87 -9.93
N VAL A 799 17.21 42.57 -9.89
CA VAL A 799 17.53 41.83 -8.67
C VAL A 799 19.00 41.40 -8.73
N GLU A 800 19.80 41.80 -7.73
CA GLU A 800 21.25 41.53 -7.68
C GLU A 800 22.01 41.93 -8.97
N GLY A 801 21.59 43.01 -9.62
CA GLY A 801 22.21 43.53 -10.85
C GLY A 801 21.78 42.80 -12.14
N ARG A 802 20.78 41.91 -12.08
CA ARG A 802 20.24 41.21 -13.25
C ARG A 802 18.81 41.63 -13.56
N PRO A 803 18.47 41.88 -14.85
CA PRO A 803 17.10 42.14 -15.25
C PRO A 803 16.28 40.85 -15.22
N ILE A 804 15.10 40.90 -14.60
CA ILE A 804 14.09 39.83 -14.58
C ILE A 804 12.79 40.42 -15.10
N SER A 805 12.22 39.81 -16.14
CA SER A 805 10.89 40.18 -16.62
C SER A 805 9.83 39.40 -15.84
N LEU A 806 8.90 40.13 -15.22
CA LEU A 806 7.84 39.57 -14.41
C LEU A 806 6.49 39.87 -15.05
N ALA A 807 5.80 38.83 -15.51
CA ALA A 807 4.40 38.94 -15.91
C ALA A 807 3.49 38.78 -14.69
N VAL A 808 2.69 39.81 -14.40
CA VAL A 808 1.78 39.90 -13.25
C VAL A 808 0.34 39.93 -13.76
N ALA A 809 -0.52 39.06 -13.24
CA ALA A 809 -1.94 39.02 -13.57
C ALA A 809 -2.80 38.66 -12.35
N LEU A 810 -4.05 39.09 -12.32
CA LEU A 810 -5.04 38.58 -11.35
C LEU A 810 -5.55 37.21 -11.81
N LYS A 811 -5.65 36.24 -10.90
CA LYS A 811 -6.21 34.91 -11.19
C LYS A 811 -6.94 34.35 -9.96
N GLY A 812 -8.26 34.21 -10.07
CA GLY A 812 -9.11 33.87 -8.91
C GLY A 812 -8.95 34.93 -7.82
N ALA A 813 -8.88 34.53 -6.56
CA ALA A 813 -8.68 35.43 -5.42
C ALA A 813 -7.20 35.85 -5.15
N GLY A 814 -6.30 35.69 -6.14
CA GLY A 814 -4.87 35.91 -5.94
C GLY A 814 -4.12 36.50 -7.13
N LEU A 815 -2.84 36.79 -6.93
CA LEU A 815 -1.92 37.25 -7.96
C LEU A 815 -1.17 36.08 -8.58
N ARG A 816 -1.16 36.00 -9.90
CA ARG A 816 -0.29 35.13 -10.67
C ARG A 816 0.95 35.92 -11.09
N LEU A 817 2.11 35.46 -10.64
CA LEU A 817 3.41 36.00 -10.98
C LEU A 817 4.15 34.95 -11.81
N VAL A 818 4.61 35.33 -13.00
CA VAL A 818 5.45 34.48 -13.86
C VAL A 818 6.73 35.25 -14.15
N ALA A 819 7.83 34.80 -13.56
CA ALA A 819 9.15 35.35 -13.84
C ALA A 819 9.78 34.60 -15.02
N SER A 820 10.25 35.35 -16.01
CA SER A 820 11.16 34.86 -17.05
C SER A 820 12.51 35.52 -16.85
N GLY A 821 13.58 34.72 -16.80
CA GLY A 821 14.94 35.24 -16.90
C GLY A 821 15.16 35.90 -18.26
N PRO A 822 16.26 36.65 -18.46
CA PRO A 822 16.61 37.17 -19.77
C PRO A 822 16.64 36.00 -20.76
N GLN A 823 16.11 36.19 -21.97
CA GLN A 823 16.30 35.22 -23.05
C GLN A 823 17.80 34.90 -23.13
N ARG A 824 18.17 33.64 -22.88
CA ARG A 824 19.54 33.19 -23.11
C ARG A 824 19.86 33.50 -24.56
N ALA A 825 20.91 34.27 -24.81
CA ALA A 825 21.57 34.20 -26.11
C ALA A 825 21.97 32.73 -26.32
N GLU A 826 21.77 32.20 -27.54
CA GLU A 826 21.94 30.77 -27.86
C GLU A 826 23.36 30.23 -27.58
N ASP A 827 24.32 31.10 -27.22
CA ASP A 827 25.74 30.80 -27.11
C ASP A 827 26.30 30.71 -25.66
N GLU A 828 25.51 30.79 -24.59
CA GLU A 828 26.04 30.65 -23.22
C GLU A 828 25.85 29.24 -22.58
N PRO A 829 26.93 28.63 -22.02
CA PRO A 829 26.90 27.27 -21.49
C PRO A 829 26.13 27.11 -20.17
N ASP A 830 25.58 25.91 -19.96
CA ASP A 830 24.77 25.51 -18.82
C ASP A 830 25.49 25.65 -17.45
N SER A 831 25.42 26.83 -16.84
CA SER A 831 25.72 27.01 -15.42
C SER A 831 24.43 27.09 -14.60
N GLN A 832 24.38 26.26 -13.55
CA GLN A 832 23.32 26.17 -12.57
C GLN A 832 23.24 27.48 -11.76
N LEU A 833 22.12 28.21 -11.87
CA LEU A 833 21.74 29.18 -10.84
C LEU A 833 20.28 28.93 -10.41
N PRO A 834 19.98 29.07 -9.11
CA PRO A 834 18.68 28.71 -8.55
C PRO A 834 17.64 29.74 -9.00
N LEU A 835 16.57 29.26 -9.62
CA LEU A 835 15.34 30.04 -9.80
C LEU A 835 14.51 29.90 -8.52
N PHE A 836 14.89 30.66 -7.49
CA PHE A 836 14.01 31.30 -6.51
C PHE A 836 14.78 32.37 -5.73
#